data_AF-A0A7V6RHL8-F1
#
_entry.id   AF-A0A7V6RHL8-F1
#
_cell.length_a   1.000
_cell.length_b   1.000
_cell.length_c   1.000
_cell.angle_alpha   90.00
_cell.angle_beta   90.00
_cell.angle_gamma   90.00
#
_symmetry.space_group_name_H-M   'P 1'
#
loop_
_entity.id
_entity.type
_entity.pdbx_description
1 polymer ?
#
loop_
_entity_poly.entity_id
_entity_poly.type
_entity_poly.pdbx_seq_one_letter_code
_entity_poly.pdbx_strand_id
1 'polypeptide(L)'
;METRKLEYHQLVFTVQNRCKVCYTCVRECPAKAIRIFNGQADILPDRCITCGNCIKVCSQGAKDFVKHSDEVDELLQTNEKVAALVAPSFPSEFSDFKTHNNFVGLLRKLGFDYIYEVAFGADLVAHTFKKLIKANPDMQYITSDCPAIVKFVKKYYPELTENLLPVCSPMNAMNRVVKNMFDYNIKTIFIGPCIAKKDDWEEVDFKITYRELRSLIQKHNIEIENIEPSTFDPPYGGLGAIFPVSRGLIQAVDIDDKLYKSNIIAAEGREDFQEALKEFYSKTWGKENLELLCCDGCIMGPGTTSLSNRFAKEAFVTNYVKRKLKNIDWEEWENNLNYWMETLDLSVEYYPSPIEDLIPSEEEIRSVLIELGKSTPEDELNCGACGYNTCREHAIAIIKGIAETEMCLPYTIDRLHSLLEELNISNKELRDAQEALKKTEKLATMGQLSAGIAHELNNPLGVIIMYANILYEECPPDDPKRKDLEMIVSQAERCRQIVKGLLNFARKNQVVYEKINIQNLFDKAINSVIIPEHITVKTKVDPPDLEGYIDIEQMLQAITNLIQNSIDAIGNKKGEIILEAQTKDNYLAISVYDNGVGVPDSDLSKIFEPFFTTKPVGKGTGLGLATVYGIIKMHRGKIEVESNADPSKGPTYTKFYIFIPQSKN
;
A
#
# COMPACT_ATOMS: atom_id res chain seq x y z
N MET A 1 41.80 -19.53 -14.61
CA MET A 1 40.94 -20.15 -13.58
C MET A 1 40.87 -19.35 -12.27
N GLU A 2 41.79 -18.42 -11.98
CA GLU A 2 41.77 -17.62 -10.74
C GLU A 2 40.85 -16.38 -10.74
N THR A 3 40.32 -15.95 -11.89
CA THR A 3 39.47 -14.75 -12.00
C THR A 3 37.96 -14.97 -11.80
N ARG A 4 37.49 -16.22 -11.62
CA ARG A 4 36.07 -16.54 -11.38
C ARG A 4 35.70 -16.77 -9.90
N LYS A 5 36.65 -16.71 -8.97
CA LYS A 5 36.45 -17.03 -7.53
C LYS A 5 35.77 -15.93 -6.70
N LEU A 6 35.43 -14.78 -7.30
CA LEU A 6 34.91 -13.61 -6.57
C LEU A 6 33.41 -13.32 -6.76
N GLU A 7 32.69 -14.03 -7.65
CA GLU A 7 31.28 -13.70 -7.97
C GLU A 7 30.21 -14.51 -7.21
N TYR A 8 30.56 -15.58 -6.50
CA TYR A 8 29.58 -16.47 -5.83
C TYR A 8 29.65 -16.44 -4.30
N HIS A 9 29.69 -15.27 -3.67
CA HIS A 9 29.56 -15.20 -2.21
C HIS A 9 28.14 -15.59 -1.71
N GLN A 10 27.17 -15.76 -2.62
CA GLN A 10 25.77 -15.94 -2.28
C GLN A 10 25.12 -17.06 -3.10
N LEU A 11 25.04 -18.26 -2.52
CA LEU A 11 24.40 -19.43 -3.15
C LEU A 11 22.90 -19.21 -3.44
N VAL A 12 22.19 -18.49 -2.58
CA VAL A 12 20.74 -18.22 -2.70
C VAL A 12 20.52 -16.71 -2.86
N PHE A 13 19.84 -16.30 -3.93
CA PHE A 13 19.68 -14.90 -4.31
C PHE A 13 18.24 -14.55 -4.71
N THR A 14 17.99 -13.25 -4.90
CA THR A 14 16.68 -12.73 -5.33
C THR A 14 16.75 -12.15 -6.74
N VAL A 15 15.87 -12.62 -7.63
CA VAL A 15 15.64 -12.03 -8.94
C VAL A 15 14.68 -10.86 -8.77
N GLN A 16 15.23 -9.64 -8.70
CA GLN A 16 14.49 -8.48 -8.18
C GLN A 16 13.21 -8.16 -8.97
N ASN A 17 13.25 -8.25 -10.29
CA ASN A 17 12.11 -7.95 -11.17
C ASN A 17 10.91 -8.90 -11.01
N ARG A 18 11.09 -10.09 -10.41
CA ARG A 18 10.01 -11.04 -10.15
C ARG A 18 9.36 -10.86 -8.78
N CYS A 19 10.05 -10.23 -7.82
CA CYS A 19 9.51 -10.11 -6.48
C CYS A 19 8.32 -9.13 -6.47
N LYS A 20 7.27 -9.50 -5.73
CA LYS A 20 6.10 -8.66 -5.46
C LYS A 20 5.90 -8.38 -3.97
N VAL A 21 6.95 -8.58 -3.17
CA VAL A 21 7.02 -8.08 -1.79
C VAL A 21 5.90 -8.62 -0.89
N CYS A 22 5.46 -9.87 -1.11
CA CYS A 22 4.40 -10.52 -0.31
C CYS A 22 4.83 -10.97 1.10
N TYR A 23 6.11 -10.76 1.45
CA TYR A 23 6.78 -11.14 2.69
C TYR A 23 6.75 -12.63 3.09
N THR A 24 6.21 -13.53 2.27
CA THR A 24 6.17 -14.98 2.57
C THR A 24 7.56 -15.52 2.86
N CYS A 25 8.55 -15.16 2.05
CA CYS A 25 9.92 -15.60 2.28
C CYS A 25 10.52 -15.09 3.60
N VAL A 26 10.11 -13.92 4.10
CA VAL A 26 10.55 -13.36 5.39
C VAL A 26 9.92 -14.15 6.54
N ARG A 27 8.60 -14.40 6.49
CA ARG A 27 7.87 -15.22 7.47
C ARG A 27 8.47 -16.61 7.59
N GLU A 28 8.70 -17.25 6.45
CA GLU A 28 9.11 -18.64 6.33
C GLU A 28 10.63 -18.85 6.48
N CYS A 29 11.44 -17.79 6.62
CA CYS A 29 12.88 -17.93 6.83
C CYS A 29 13.17 -18.23 8.32
N PRO A 30 13.70 -19.42 8.66
CA PRO A 30 14.04 -19.73 10.06
C PRO A 30 15.11 -18.79 10.61
N ALA A 31 16.10 -18.43 9.78
CA ALA A 31 17.22 -17.58 10.17
C ALA A 31 16.92 -16.07 10.17
N LYS A 32 15.70 -15.66 9.77
CA LYS A 32 15.33 -14.26 9.49
C LYS A 32 16.41 -13.52 8.67
N ALA A 33 16.93 -14.22 7.66
CA ALA A 33 18.05 -13.79 6.81
C ALA A 33 17.61 -13.00 5.57
N ILE A 34 16.33 -12.60 5.50
CA ILE A 34 15.79 -11.84 4.38
C ILE A 34 15.50 -10.44 4.86
N ARG A 35 16.16 -9.46 4.24
CA ARG A 35 15.95 -8.04 4.46
C ARG A 35 14.92 -7.50 3.47
N ILE A 36 14.10 -6.55 3.88
CA ILE A 36 13.37 -5.67 2.98
C ILE A 36 14.07 -4.30 2.98
N PHE A 37 14.44 -3.83 1.79
CA PHE A 37 15.10 -2.54 1.62
C PHE A 37 14.63 -1.89 0.32
N ASN A 38 14.20 -0.64 0.40
CA ASN A 38 13.52 0.11 -0.66
C ASN A 38 12.36 -0.70 -1.27
N GLY A 39 11.56 -1.34 -0.42
CA GLY A 39 10.43 -2.17 -0.85
C GLY A 39 10.85 -3.43 -1.63
N GLN A 40 12.09 -3.91 -1.49
CA GLN A 40 12.57 -5.07 -2.23
C GLN A 40 13.18 -6.11 -1.28
N ALA A 41 12.89 -7.38 -1.52
CA ALA A 41 13.44 -8.47 -0.72
C ALA A 41 14.86 -8.83 -1.16
N ASP A 42 15.78 -8.88 -0.20
CA ASP A 42 17.18 -9.22 -0.40
C ASP A 42 17.64 -10.25 0.64
N ILE A 43 18.64 -11.06 0.32
CA ILE A 43 19.14 -12.09 1.23
C ILE A 43 20.44 -11.60 1.85
N LEU A 44 20.54 -11.66 3.17
CA LEU A 44 21.75 -11.35 3.93
C LEU A 44 22.63 -12.61 4.00
N PRO A 45 23.78 -12.68 3.30
CA PRO A 45 24.62 -13.88 3.23
C PRO A 45 25.10 -14.34 4.61
N ASP A 46 25.52 -13.41 5.45
CA ASP A 46 26.07 -13.70 6.79
C ASP A 46 25.04 -14.32 7.73
N ARG A 47 23.75 -14.06 7.52
CA ARG A 47 22.64 -14.69 8.27
C ARG A 47 22.11 -15.95 7.61
N CYS A 48 22.20 -16.06 6.29
CA CYS A 48 21.61 -17.17 5.55
C CYS A 48 22.25 -18.51 5.97
N ILE A 49 21.40 -19.51 6.23
CA ILE A 49 21.80 -20.89 6.48
C ILE A 49 21.68 -21.78 5.23
N THR A 50 21.39 -21.19 4.07
CA THR A 50 21.27 -21.87 2.76
C THR A 50 20.22 -22.98 2.68
N CYS A 51 19.25 -23.01 3.60
CA CYS A 51 18.23 -24.07 3.65
C CYS A 51 17.25 -24.09 2.45
N GLY A 52 17.25 -23.04 1.62
CA GLY A 52 16.42 -22.96 0.41
C GLY A 52 14.91 -22.85 0.65
N ASN A 53 14.43 -22.75 1.89
CA ASN A 53 12.99 -22.67 2.17
C ASN A 53 12.33 -21.47 1.47
N CYS A 54 13.04 -20.33 1.37
CA CYS A 54 12.57 -19.15 0.66
C CYS A 54 12.31 -19.40 -0.84
N ILE A 55 13.01 -20.34 -1.47
CA ILE A 55 12.77 -20.75 -2.87
C ILE A 55 11.50 -21.58 -2.95
N LYS A 56 11.33 -22.54 -2.03
CA LYS A 56 10.16 -23.43 -1.96
C LYS A 56 8.85 -22.66 -1.81
N VAL A 57 8.83 -21.60 -0.99
CA VAL A 57 7.61 -20.83 -0.67
C VAL A 57 7.37 -19.63 -1.61
N CYS A 58 8.30 -19.33 -2.52
CA CYS A 58 8.17 -18.16 -3.39
C CYS A 58 7.25 -18.44 -4.58
N SER A 59 5.98 -18.01 -4.49
CA SER A 59 5.00 -18.16 -5.57
C SER A 59 5.37 -17.43 -6.87
N GLN A 60 6.23 -16.42 -6.79
CA GLN A 60 6.66 -15.63 -7.95
C GLN A 60 7.91 -16.20 -8.65
N GLY A 61 8.54 -17.25 -8.10
CA GLY A 61 9.84 -17.72 -8.61
C GLY A 61 10.93 -16.64 -8.57
N ALA A 62 10.83 -15.72 -7.61
CA ALA A 62 11.75 -14.60 -7.41
C ALA A 62 12.96 -14.99 -6.55
N LYS A 63 12.90 -16.09 -5.80
CA LYS A 63 14.06 -16.63 -5.08
C LYS A 63 14.65 -17.78 -5.90
N ASP A 64 15.95 -17.74 -6.13
CA ASP A 64 16.65 -18.76 -6.91
C ASP A 64 18.04 -19.03 -6.30
N PHE A 65 18.78 -19.96 -6.89
CA PHE A 65 20.10 -20.38 -6.40
C PHE A 65 21.08 -20.63 -7.55
N VAL A 66 22.37 -20.63 -7.22
CA VAL A 66 23.45 -20.90 -8.19
C VAL A 66 23.35 -22.34 -8.67
N LYS A 67 23.35 -22.52 -9.99
CA LYS A 67 23.27 -23.82 -10.64
C LYS A 67 24.64 -24.26 -11.10
N HIS A 68 24.93 -25.55 -10.98
CA HIS A 68 26.12 -26.19 -11.51
C HIS A 68 25.79 -27.20 -12.61
N SER A 69 24.54 -27.20 -13.12
CA SER A 69 24.11 -28.13 -14.16
C SER A 69 24.95 -28.02 -15.43
N ASP A 70 25.32 -26.82 -15.85
CA ASP A 70 26.09 -26.65 -17.08
C ASP A 70 27.54 -27.12 -16.94
N GLU A 71 28.19 -26.89 -15.79
CA GLU A 71 29.55 -27.42 -15.55
C GLU A 71 29.55 -28.95 -15.46
N VAL A 72 28.50 -29.53 -14.86
CA VAL A 72 28.32 -30.99 -14.83
C VAL A 72 28.08 -31.54 -16.24
N ASP A 73 27.28 -30.86 -17.05
CA ASP A 73 27.01 -31.27 -18.44
C ASP A 73 28.29 -31.24 -19.30
N GLU A 74 29.11 -30.20 -19.15
CA GLU A 74 30.42 -30.12 -19.80
C GLU A 74 31.35 -31.24 -19.33
N LEU A 75 31.39 -31.52 -18.02
CA LEU A 75 32.24 -32.59 -17.46
C LEU A 75 31.86 -33.97 -17.99
N LEU A 76 30.58 -34.27 -18.11
CA LEU A 76 30.08 -35.56 -18.63
C LEU A 76 30.41 -35.80 -20.10
N GLN A 77 30.80 -34.75 -20.84
CA GLN A 77 31.25 -34.87 -22.23
C GLN A 77 32.77 -35.07 -22.36
N THR A 78 33.50 -35.03 -21.25
CA THR A 78 34.95 -35.28 -21.22
C THR A 78 35.26 -36.78 -21.11
N ASN A 79 36.54 -37.14 -21.23
CA ASN A 79 37.02 -38.50 -20.99
C ASN A 79 37.38 -38.76 -19.51
N GLU A 80 37.04 -37.84 -18.59
CA GLU A 80 37.26 -38.07 -17.16
C GLU A 80 36.28 -39.11 -16.62
N LYS A 81 36.72 -39.92 -15.65
CA LYS A 81 35.83 -40.86 -14.96
C LYS A 81 34.95 -40.09 -13.97
N VAL A 82 33.63 -40.26 -14.08
CA VAL A 82 32.66 -39.54 -13.26
C VAL A 82 31.75 -40.49 -12.47
N ALA A 83 31.70 -40.30 -11.15
CA ALA A 83 30.81 -41.00 -10.25
C ALA A 83 29.63 -40.11 -9.80
N ALA A 84 28.40 -40.57 -9.99
CA ALA A 84 27.21 -40.01 -9.36
C ALA A 84 27.07 -40.54 -7.93
N LEU A 85 26.91 -39.64 -6.95
CA LEU A 85 26.54 -39.95 -5.58
C LEU A 85 25.08 -39.55 -5.36
N VAL A 86 24.17 -40.53 -5.46
CA VAL A 86 22.72 -40.29 -5.42
C VAL A 86 22.22 -40.32 -3.99
N ALA A 87 21.55 -39.25 -3.55
CA ALA A 87 20.93 -39.21 -2.24
C ALA A 87 19.78 -40.25 -2.10
N PRO A 88 19.60 -40.88 -0.93
CA PRO A 88 18.59 -41.92 -0.73
C PRO A 88 17.15 -41.44 -0.88
N SER A 89 16.92 -40.12 -1.01
CA SER A 89 15.59 -39.53 -1.21
C SER A 89 15.08 -39.65 -2.65
N PHE A 90 15.90 -40.11 -3.60
CA PHE A 90 15.55 -40.18 -5.02
C PHE A 90 14.24 -40.93 -5.33
N PRO A 91 13.80 -41.97 -4.57
CA PRO A 91 12.52 -42.63 -4.83
C PRO A 91 11.31 -41.69 -4.71
N SER A 92 11.43 -40.63 -3.91
CA SER A 92 10.38 -39.64 -3.73
C SER A 92 10.28 -38.62 -4.87
N GLU A 93 11.37 -38.44 -5.63
CA GLU A 93 11.47 -37.48 -6.71
C GLU A 93 11.21 -38.11 -8.09
N PHE A 94 11.72 -39.32 -8.30
CA PHE A 94 11.68 -40.03 -9.57
C PHE A 94 10.66 -41.17 -9.56
N SER A 95 9.49 -40.92 -8.95
CA SER A 95 8.37 -41.87 -8.87
C SER A 95 7.62 -42.05 -10.19
N ASP A 96 7.90 -41.21 -11.19
CA ASP A 96 7.43 -41.30 -12.58
C ASP A 96 8.17 -42.38 -13.40
N PHE A 97 9.29 -42.91 -12.90
CA PHE A 97 10.00 -44.01 -13.54
C PHE A 97 9.30 -45.34 -13.24
N LYS A 98 9.24 -46.22 -14.25
CA LYS A 98 8.67 -47.58 -14.12
C LYS A 98 9.32 -48.38 -12.99
N THR A 99 10.64 -48.28 -12.86
CA THR A 99 11.41 -48.85 -11.75
C THR A 99 12.58 -47.93 -11.38
N HIS A 100 13.06 -48.03 -10.14
CA HIS A 100 14.26 -47.33 -9.68
C HIS A 100 15.51 -47.67 -10.52
N ASN A 101 15.54 -48.86 -11.14
CA ASN A 101 16.65 -49.27 -12.02
C ASN A 101 16.65 -48.47 -13.33
N ASN A 102 15.48 -48.03 -13.82
CA ASN A 102 15.40 -47.13 -14.98
C ASN A 102 16.00 -45.76 -14.65
N PHE A 103 15.87 -45.27 -13.41
CA PHE A 103 16.52 -44.03 -12.98
C PHE A 103 18.06 -44.17 -12.97
N VAL A 104 18.60 -45.31 -12.53
CA VAL A 104 20.05 -45.57 -12.62
C VAL A 104 20.51 -45.66 -14.08
N GLY A 105 19.74 -46.34 -14.93
CA GLY A 105 20.01 -46.41 -16.36
C GLY A 105 20.01 -45.04 -17.05
N LEU A 106 19.18 -44.10 -16.58
CA LEU A 106 19.18 -42.73 -17.06
C LEU A 106 20.52 -42.03 -16.79
N LEU A 107 21.06 -42.18 -15.58
CA LEU A 107 22.34 -41.59 -15.23
C LEU A 107 23.48 -42.20 -16.06
N ARG A 108 23.45 -43.51 -16.34
CA ARG A 108 24.38 -44.13 -17.30
C ARG A 108 24.28 -43.49 -18.67
N LYS A 109 23.05 -43.31 -19.18
CA LYS A 109 22.79 -42.70 -20.47
C LYS A 109 23.23 -41.23 -20.54
N LEU A 110 23.21 -40.52 -19.41
CA LEU A 110 23.73 -39.14 -19.30
C LEU A 110 25.26 -39.07 -19.31
N GLY A 111 25.97 -40.19 -19.15
CA GLY A 111 27.44 -40.24 -19.20
C GLY A 111 28.13 -40.54 -17.86
N PHE A 112 27.39 -40.94 -16.81
CA PHE A 112 28.03 -41.32 -15.54
C PHE A 112 28.63 -42.73 -15.60
N ASP A 113 29.94 -42.85 -15.42
CA ASP A 113 30.67 -44.13 -15.40
C ASP A 113 30.34 -44.97 -14.18
N TYR A 114 30.18 -44.33 -13.01
CA TYR A 114 29.84 -44.99 -11.75
C TYR A 114 28.64 -44.31 -11.08
N ILE A 115 27.76 -45.07 -10.45
CA ILE A 115 26.57 -44.58 -9.75
C ILE A 115 26.48 -45.29 -8.41
N TYR A 116 26.77 -44.54 -7.36
CA TYR A 116 26.72 -44.99 -5.98
C TYR A 116 25.53 -44.38 -5.27
N GLU A 117 24.95 -45.15 -4.35
CA GLU A 117 23.91 -44.65 -3.47
C GLU A 117 24.50 -44.18 -2.15
N VAL A 118 24.20 -42.94 -1.77
CA VAL A 118 24.69 -42.32 -0.52
C VAL A 118 24.17 -43.04 0.74
N ALA A 119 23.19 -43.95 0.59
CA ALA A 119 22.71 -44.82 1.66
C ALA A 119 23.83 -45.57 2.40
N PHE A 120 24.88 -46.02 1.69
CA PHE A 120 26.01 -46.70 2.36
C PHE A 120 26.82 -45.74 3.23
N GLY A 121 27.05 -44.51 2.75
CA GLY A 121 27.60 -43.43 3.57
C GLY A 121 26.74 -43.11 4.80
N ALA A 122 25.42 -43.23 4.70
CA ALA A 122 24.52 -43.07 5.83
C ALA A 122 24.64 -44.21 6.86
N ASP A 123 24.86 -45.45 6.41
CA ASP A 123 25.16 -46.57 7.32
C ASP A 123 26.44 -46.30 8.11
N LEU A 124 27.53 -45.87 7.44
CA LEU A 124 28.80 -45.54 8.08
C LEU A 124 28.63 -44.47 9.16
N VAL A 125 27.91 -43.39 8.85
CA VAL A 125 27.62 -42.31 9.81
C VAL A 125 26.77 -42.81 10.98
N ALA A 126 25.70 -43.57 10.73
CA ALA A 126 24.82 -44.10 11.77
C ALA A 126 25.57 -45.02 12.75
N HIS A 127 26.43 -45.91 12.25
CA HIS A 127 27.24 -46.80 13.08
C HIS A 127 28.32 -46.03 13.86
N THR A 128 28.91 -45.00 13.27
CA THR A 128 29.89 -44.14 13.95
C THR A 128 29.24 -43.36 15.07
N PHE A 129 28.05 -42.79 14.83
CA PHE A 129 27.24 -42.13 15.85
C PHE A 129 26.90 -43.06 17.02
N LYS A 130 26.46 -44.29 16.71
CA LYS A 130 26.19 -45.33 17.71
C LYS A 130 27.43 -45.64 18.56
N LYS A 131 28.60 -45.77 17.94
CA LYS A 131 29.88 -45.96 18.66
C LYS A 131 30.20 -44.77 19.58
N LEU A 132 29.99 -43.53 19.11
CA LEU A 132 30.27 -42.31 19.88
C LEU A 132 29.35 -42.14 21.09
N ILE A 133 28.04 -42.37 20.94
CA ILE A 133 27.10 -42.31 22.08
C ILE A 133 27.46 -43.37 23.13
N LYS A 134 27.82 -44.58 22.70
CA LYS A 134 28.24 -45.65 23.63
C LYS A 134 29.56 -45.34 24.33
N ALA A 135 30.51 -44.71 23.63
CA ALA A 135 31.80 -44.33 24.20
C ALA A 135 31.69 -43.14 25.17
N ASN A 136 30.77 -42.21 24.92
CA ASN A 136 30.62 -40.96 25.66
C ASN A 136 29.17 -40.77 26.15
N PRO A 137 28.69 -41.56 27.14
CA PRO A 137 27.29 -41.56 27.56
C PRO A 137 26.84 -40.27 28.26
N ASP A 138 27.77 -39.45 28.73
CA ASP A 138 27.48 -38.16 29.38
C ASP A 138 27.44 -36.98 28.39
N MET A 139 27.87 -37.18 27.14
CA MET A 139 27.88 -36.13 26.12
C MET A 139 26.57 -36.15 25.32
N GLN A 140 26.00 -34.97 25.11
CA GLN A 140 24.83 -34.80 24.25
C GLN A 140 25.28 -34.33 22.86
N TYR A 141 24.78 -35.00 21.84
CA TYR A 141 25.08 -34.72 20.45
C TYR A 141 23.87 -34.17 19.70
N ILE A 142 24.13 -33.24 18.79
CA ILE A 142 23.21 -32.73 17.78
C ILE A 142 23.68 -33.29 16.44
N THR A 143 22.79 -33.94 15.69
CA THR A 143 23.17 -34.51 14.39
C THR A 143 23.62 -33.44 13.40
N SER A 144 24.60 -33.79 12.57
CA SER A 144 25.28 -32.89 11.62
C SER A 144 25.00 -33.24 10.16
N ASP A 145 24.05 -34.14 9.90
CA ASP A 145 23.68 -34.59 8.57
C ASP A 145 23.02 -33.49 7.72
N CYS A 146 22.29 -32.57 8.37
CA CYS A 146 21.66 -31.40 7.78
C CYS A 146 22.59 -30.16 7.82
N PRO A 147 23.17 -29.71 6.68
CA PRO A 147 24.12 -28.59 6.67
C PRO A 147 23.50 -27.26 7.11
N ALA A 148 22.19 -27.09 6.89
CA ALA A 148 21.45 -25.93 7.35
C ALA A 148 21.40 -25.85 8.88
N ILE A 149 21.25 -26.99 9.58
CA ILE A 149 21.29 -27.04 11.04
C ILE A 149 22.69 -26.74 11.56
N VAL A 150 23.72 -27.36 10.97
CA VAL A 150 25.13 -27.07 11.30
C VAL A 150 25.41 -25.57 11.21
N LYS A 151 25.01 -24.91 10.12
CA LYS A 151 25.16 -23.46 9.96
C LYS A 151 24.34 -22.66 10.97
N PHE A 152 23.12 -23.10 11.26
CA PHE A 152 22.26 -22.43 12.22
C PHE A 152 22.87 -22.47 13.63
N VAL A 153 23.35 -23.63 14.07
CA VAL A 153 24.04 -23.78 15.37
C VAL A 153 25.29 -22.88 15.40
N LYS A 154 26.20 -22.99 14.42
CA LYS A 154 27.44 -22.18 14.39
C LYS A 154 27.20 -20.67 14.44
N LYS A 155 26.09 -20.19 13.85
CA LYS A 155 25.76 -18.76 13.73
C LYS A 155 24.95 -18.20 14.89
N TYR A 156 23.96 -18.94 15.36
CA TYR A 156 22.94 -18.46 16.30
C TYR A 156 23.05 -19.07 17.70
N TYR A 157 23.74 -20.21 17.84
CA TYR A 157 24.03 -20.89 19.10
C TYR A 157 25.50 -21.36 19.11
N PRO A 158 26.47 -20.43 18.96
CA PRO A 158 27.88 -20.77 18.80
C PRO A 158 28.42 -21.64 19.94
N GLU A 159 27.87 -21.53 21.15
CA GLU A 159 28.20 -22.34 22.32
C GLU A 159 27.83 -23.82 22.16
N LEU A 160 26.83 -24.13 21.34
CA LEU A 160 26.42 -25.51 21.02
C LEU A 160 27.23 -26.12 19.88
N THR A 161 28.21 -25.42 19.33
CA THR A 161 29.06 -25.95 18.24
C THR A 161 29.79 -27.22 18.67
N GLU A 162 30.19 -27.32 19.94
CA GLU A 162 30.85 -28.51 20.50
C GLU A 162 29.89 -29.71 20.64
N ASN A 163 28.58 -29.47 20.66
CA ASN A 163 27.57 -30.53 20.68
C ASN A 163 27.28 -31.07 19.28
N LEU A 164 27.72 -30.42 18.19
CA LEU A 164 27.55 -30.96 16.85
C LEU A 164 28.33 -32.27 16.72
N LEU A 165 27.65 -33.31 16.23
CA LEU A 165 28.24 -34.63 15.99
C LEU A 165 29.49 -34.50 15.10
N PRO A 166 30.71 -34.79 15.60
CA PRO A 166 31.97 -34.57 14.89
C PRO A 166 32.25 -35.64 13.82
N VAL A 167 31.23 -35.96 13.03
CA VAL A 167 31.24 -36.92 11.95
C VAL A 167 30.77 -36.19 10.69
N CYS A 168 31.38 -36.50 9.55
CA CYS A 168 30.99 -35.95 8.27
C CYS A 168 29.57 -36.41 7.87
N SER A 169 28.96 -35.69 6.94
CA SER A 169 27.65 -36.07 6.45
C SER A 169 27.68 -37.34 5.59
N PRO A 170 26.56 -38.07 5.43
CA PRO A 170 26.49 -39.25 4.58
C PRO A 170 27.03 -39.07 3.15
N MET A 171 26.82 -37.87 2.58
CA MET A 171 27.37 -37.49 1.27
C MET A 171 28.90 -37.53 1.26
N ASN A 172 29.53 -36.94 2.26
CA ASN A 172 30.99 -36.89 2.36
C ASN A 172 31.56 -38.26 2.73
N ALA A 173 30.88 -39.01 3.60
CA ALA A 173 31.27 -40.39 3.91
C ALA A 173 31.31 -41.26 2.64
N MET A 174 30.25 -41.21 1.83
CA MET A 174 30.22 -41.93 0.55
C MET A 174 31.27 -41.41 -0.45
N ASN A 175 31.49 -40.09 -0.48
CA ASN A 175 32.53 -39.50 -1.31
C ASN A 175 33.92 -40.01 -0.93
N ARG A 176 34.25 -40.08 0.36
CA ARG A 176 35.53 -40.60 0.87
C ARG A 176 35.72 -42.07 0.48
N VAL A 177 34.66 -42.90 0.56
CA VAL A 177 34.67 -44.29 0.05
C VAL A 177 35.04 -44.31 -1.43
N VAL A 178 34.28 -43.60 -2.28
CA VAL A 178 34.50 -43.62 -3.73
C VAL A 178 35.87 -43.07 -4.10
N LYS A 179 36.30 -41.95 -3.51
CA LYS A 179 37.63 -41.40 -3.76
C LYS A 179 38.74 -42.40 -3.41
N ASN A 180 38.62 -43.12 -2.29
CA ASN A 180 39.62 -44.15 -1.92
C ASN A 180 39.61 -45.35 -2.87
N MET A 181 38.44 -45.79 -3.36
CA MET A 181 38.34 -46.91 -4.32
C MET A 181 39.06 -46.64 -5.65
N PHE A 182 39.25 -45.37 -6.01
CA PHE A 182 39.84 -44.95 -7.28
C PHE A 182 41.13 -44.14 -7.10
N ASP A 183 41.81 -44.25 -5.96
CA ASP A 183 43.05 -43.50 -5.66
C ASP A 183 42.93 -42.00 -5.94
N TYR A 184 41.77 -41.43 -5.62
CA TYR A 184 41.36 -40.04 -5.86
C TYR A 184 41.31 -39.60 -7.34
N ASN A 185 41.52 -40.52 -8.29
CA ASN A 185 41.51 -40.28 -9.73
C ASN A 185 40.12 -40.48 -10.35
N ILE A 186 39.11 -39.88 -9.72
CA ILE A 186 37.72 -39.90 -10.17
C ILE A 186 37.05 -38.58 -9.79
N LYS A 187 36.16 -38.06 -10.63
CA LYS A 187 35.30 -36.93 -10.29
C LYS A 187 34.01 -37.42 -9.64
N THR A 188 33.59 -36.77 -8.56
CA THR A 188 32.37 -37.12 -7.84
C THR A 188 31.33 -36.02 -7.95
N ILE A 189 30.10 -36.40 -8.27
CA ILE A 189 28.98 -35.48 -8.41
C ILE A 189 27.86 -35.92 -7.48
N PHE A 190 27.58 -35.13 -6.46
CA PHE A 190 26.41 -35.36 -5.61
C PHE A 190 25.13 -34.92 -6.29
N ILE A 191 24.11 -35.77 -6.21
CA ILE A 191 22.77 -35.52 -6.75
C ILE A 191 21.76 -35.70 -5.62
N GLY A 192 21.09 -34.62 -5.22
CA GLY A 192 20.20 -34.69 -4.06
C GLY A 192 19.10 -33.63 -3.96
N PRO A 193 18.30 -33.65 -2.88
CA PRO A 193 17.13 -32.80 -2.72
C PRO A 193 17.45 -31.44 -2.07
N CYS A 194 18.70 -31.19 -1.68
CA CYS A 194 19.05 -30.12 -0.75
C CYS A 194 19.96 -29.07 -1.40
N ILE A 195 19.57 -27.80 -1.29
CA ILE A 195 20.40 -26.66 -1.73
C ILE A 195 21.54 -26.41 -0.75
N ALA A 196 21.30 -26.58 0.56
CA ALA A 196 22.33 -26.36 1.58
C ALA A 196 23.55 -27.28 1.42
N LYS A 197 23.38 -28.44 0.78
CA LYS A 197 24.49 -29.36 0.45
C LYS A 197 25.47 -28.75 -0.53
N LYS A 198 25.04 -27.86 -1.42
CA LYS A 198 25.93 -27.18 -2.38
C LYS A 198 26.98 -26.30 -1.68
N ASP A 199 26.62 -25.75 -0.53
CA ASP A 199 27.48 -24.93 0.34
C ASP A 199 28.00 -25.73 1.56
N ASP A 200 28.00 -27.07 1.47
CA ASP A 200 28.68 -27.98 2.41
C ASP A 200 30.15 -28.14 2.00
N TRP A 201 30.99 -28.79 2.82
CA TRP A 201 32.45 -28.93 2.63
C TRP A 201 32.85 -29.34 1.19
N GLU A 202 33.96 -28.80 0.68
CA GLU A 202 34.41 -28.94 -0.72
C GLU A 202 34.99 -30.33 -1.11
N GLU A 203 34.70 -31.40 -0.36
CA GLU A 203 35.24 -32.74 -0.67
C GLU A 203 34.66 -33.38 -1.95
N VAL A 204 33.42 -33.02 -2.30
CA VAL A 204 32.74 -33.49 -3.52
C VAL A 204 32.95 -32.46 -4.63
N ASP A 205 33.41 -32.90 -5.81
CA ASP A 205 33.78 -32.00 -6.91
C ASP A 205 32.61 -31.13 -7.38
N PHE A 206 31.44 -31.74 -7.61
CA PHE A 206 30.23 -31.03 -8.02
C PHE A 206 29.00 -31.49 -7.24
N LYS A 207 28.05 -30.58 -7.06
CA LYS A 207 26.82 -30.83 -6.28
C LYS A 207 25.65 -30.21 -7.02
N ILE A 208 24.71 -31.04 -7.42
CA ILE A 208 23.51 -30.64 -8.14
C ILE A 208 22.25 -31.12 -7.41
N THR A 209 21.20 -30.33 -7.52
CA THR A 209 19.87 -30.68 -7.02
C THR A 209 19.12 -31.58 -8.01
N TYR A 210 18.07 -32.25 -7.55
CA TYR A 210 17.18 -32.96 -8.48
C TYR A 210 16.53 -32.04 -9.51
N ARG A 211 16.24 -30.79 -9.15
CA ARG A 211 15.76 -29.76 -10.08
C ARG A 211 16.76 -29.48 -11.20
N GLU A 212 18.05 -29.44 -10.89
CA GLU A 212 19.12 -29.32 -11.89
C GLU A 212 19.23 -30.58 -12.75
N LEU A 213 19.18 -31.77 -12.16
CA LEU A 213 19.19 -33.03 -12.91
C LEU A 213 17.99 -33.14 -13.87
N ARG A 214 16.78 -32.77 -13.44
CA ARG A 214 15.59 -32.69 -14.31
C ARG A 214 15.79 -31.72 -15.48
N SER A 215 16.46 -30.60 -15.24
CA SER A 215 16.80 -29.64 -16.29
C SER A 215 17.79 -30.24 -17.30
N LEU A 216 18.76 -31.05 -16.84
CA LEU A 216 19.68 -31.78 -17.72
C LEU A 216 18.98 -32.84 -18.57
N ILE A 217 18.08 -33.63 -17.97
CA ILE A 217 17.27 -34.63 -18.69
C ILE A 217 16.47 -33.96 -19.82
N GLN A 218 15.89 -32.79 -19.55
CA GLN A 218 15.16 -31.99 -20.54
C GLN A 218 16.10 -31.43 -21.63
N LYS A 219 17.26 -30.89 -21.25
CA LYS A 219 18.27 -30.35 -22.18
C LYS A 219 18.73 -31.39 -23.21
N HIS A 220 18.90 -32.64 -22.77
CA HIS A 220 19.29 -33.78 -23.62
C HIS A 220 18.12 -34.49 -24.31
N ASN A 221 16.88 -34.02 -24.15
CA ASN A 221 15.67 -34.64 -24.72
C ASN A 221 15.58 -36.15 -24.45
N ILE A 222 15.95 -36.60 -23.25
CA ILE A 222 15.92 -38.03 -22.91
C ILE A 222 14.48 -38.44 -22.55
N GLU A 223 13.91 -39.35 -23.35
CA GLU A 223 12.63 -39.97 -23.06
C GLU A 223 12.74 -40.95 -21.89
N ILE A 224 12.01 -40.67 -20.81
CA ILE A 224 12.02 -41.46 -19.55
C ILE A 224 11.46 -42.88 -19.74
N GLU A 225 10.54 -43.06 -20.68
CA GLU A 225 9.83 -44.33 -20.92
C GLU A 225 10.71 -45.43 -21.54
N ASN A 226 11.76 -45.02 -22.26
CA ASN A 226 12.58 -45.90 -23.12
C ASN A 226 14.01 -46.10 -22.59
N ILE A 227 14.19 -46.09 -21.27
CA ILE A 227 15.51 -46.20 -20.63
C ILE A 227 15.77 -47.63 -20.18
N GLU A 228 16.88 -48.21 -20.62
CA GLU A 228 17.32 -49.53 -20.17
C GLU A 228 17.62 -49.52 -18.66
N PRO A 229 17.09 -50.48 -17.88
CA PRO A 229 17.33 -50.53 -16.44
C PRO A 229 18.79 -50.89 -16.13
N SER A 230 19.39 -50.21 -15.16
CA SER A 230 20.72 -50.49 -14.62
C SER A 230 20.68 -50.55 -13.09
N THR A 231 21.77 -50.96 -12.44
CA THR A 231 21.88 -51.08 -10.99
C THR A 231 22.97 -50.16 -10.44
N PHE A 232 22.84 -49.77 -9.18
CA PHE A 232 23.89 -49.07 -8.46
C PHE A 232 25.16 -49.92 -8.41
N ASP A 233 26.32 -49.26 -8.33
CA ASP A 233 27.60 -49.92 -8.08
C ASP A 233 27.79 -50.18 -6.58
N PRO A 234 28.47 -51.28 -6.19
CA PRO A 234 28.80 -51.57 -4.79
C PRO A 234 29.88 -50.61 -4.26
N PRO A 235 29.86 -50.23 -2.97
CA PRO A 235 29.13 -50.87 -1.88
C PRO A 235 27.66 -50.44 -1.78
N TYR A 236 26.78 -51.40 -1.52
CA TYR A 236 25.34 -51.15 -1.35
C TYR A 236 25.03 -50.70 0.07
N GLY A 237 24.18 -49.67 0.22
CA GLY A 237 23.67 -49.29 1.55
C GLY A 237 22.59 -50.24 2.07
N GLY A 238 22.45 -50.37 3.38
CA GLY A 238 21.40 -51.09 4.08
C GLY A 238 20.29 -50.14 4.52
N LEU A 239 20.10 -50.02 5.84
CA LEU A 239 19.03 -49.22 6.44
C LEU A 239 19.28 -47.72 6.34
N GLY A 240 20.51 -47.27 6.05
CA GLY A 240 20.83 -45.91 5.66
C GLY A 240 20.05 -45.39 4.44
N ALA A 241 19.36 -46.25 3.70
CA ALA A 241 18.41 -45.82 2.68
C ALA A 241 17.11 -45.17 3.25
N ILE A 242 16.79 -45.37 4.53
CA ILE A 242 15.62 -44.75 5.20
C ILE A 242 15.90 -43.33 5.75
N PHE A 243 17.19 -42.93 5.81
CA PHE A 243 17.67 -41.66 6.34
C PHE A 243 16.92 -40.39 5.87
N PRO A 244 16.42 -40.31 4.62
CA PRO A 244 15.69 -39.13 4.15
C PRO A 244 14.33 -38.87 4.78
N VAL A 245 13.72 -39.91 5.36
CA VAL A 245 12.42 -39.85 6.04
C VAL A 245 12.64 -39.37 7.48
N SER A 246 11.64 -38.73 8.06
CA SER A 246 11.62 -38.33 9.46
C SER A 246 12.04 -39.49 10.38
N ARG A 247 12.94 -39.23 11.33
CA ARG A 247 13.50 -40.23 12.27
C ARG A 247 14.31 -41.34 11.56
N GLY A 248 14.84 -41.05 10.38
CA GLY A 248 15.58 -42.01 9.57
C GLY A 248 16.88 -42.45 10.24
N LEU A 249 17.56 -41.56 10.97
CA LEU A 249 18.77 -41.92 11.72
C LEU A 249 18.43 -42.85 12.89
N ILE A 250 17.41 -42.51 13.70
CA ILE A 250 16.96 -43.37 14.82
C ILE A 250 16.65 -44.78 14.32
N GLN A 251 15.91 -44.89 13.22
CA GLN A 251 15.57 -46.18 12.61
C GLN A 251 16.82 -46.95 12.15
N ALA A 252 17.84 -46.28 11.64
CA ALA A 252 19.09 -46.89 11.23
C ALA A 252 20.00 -47.31 12.41
N VAL A 253 19.86 -46.68 13.58
CA VAL A 253 20.68 -46.95 14.78
C VAL A 253 20.10 -48.08 15.65
N ASP A 254 18.77 -48.13 15.80
CA ASP A 254 18.05 -48.94 16.82
C ASP A 254 17.86 -50.44 16.49
N ILE A 255 18.26 -50.92 15.31
CA ILE A 255 17.93 -52.29 14.85
C ILE A 255 18.49 -53.41 15.74
N ASP A 256 19.66 -53.23 16.37
CA ASP A 256 20.30 -54.28 17.17
C ASP A 256 19.99 -54.22 18.67
N ASP A 257 19.47 -53.11 19.19
CA ASP A 257 19.45 -52.85 20.63
C ASP A 257 18.02 -52.92 21.18
N LYS A 258 17.51 -54.13 21.40
CA LYS A 258 16.24 -54.35 22.13
C LYS A 258 16.25 -53.83 23.58
N LEU A 259 17.42 -53.45 24.10
CA LEU A 259 17.67 -53.01 25.47
C LEU A 259 17.94 -51.50 25.60
N TYR A 260 18.42 -50.84 24.54
CA TYR A 260 18.65 -49.39 24.52
C TYR A 260 17.70 -48.75 23.50
N LYS A 261 16.57 -48.19 23.98
CA LYS A 261 15.92 -47.13 23.21
C LYS A 261 16.89 -45.95 23.25
N SER A 262 17.47 -45.61 22.11
CA SER A 262 18.35 -44.46 21.99
C SER A 262 17.62 -43.21 22.52
N ASN A 263 18.26 -42.49 23.45
CA ASN A 263 17.70 -41.29 24.07
C ASN A 263 17.81 -40.12 23.08
N ILE A 264 17.05 -40.19 21.98
CA ILE A 264 17.13 -39.24 20.86
C ILE A 264 15.76 -38.58 20.69
N ILE A 265 15.75 -37.25 20.71
CA ILE A 265 14.61 -36.44 20.31
C ILE A 265 14.82 -36.03 18.85
N ALA A 266 13.81 -36.29 18.02
CA ALA A 266 13.81 -35.84 16.64
C ALA A 266 12.86 -34.65 16.48
N ALA A 267 13.35 -33.57 15.87
CA ALA A 267 12.56 -32.40 15.50
C ALA A 267 12.86 -32.00 14.06
N GLU A 268 11.83 -31.59 13.33
CA GLU A 268 11.95 -31.34 11.90
C GLU A 268 11.09 -30.16 11.44
N GLY A 269 11.46 -29.58 10.30
CA GLY A 269 10.75 -28.42 9.77
C GLY A 269 11.08 -27.15 10.54
N ARG A 270 10.70 -26.00 9.97
CA ARG A 270 11.31 -24.70 10.30
C ARG A 270 11.02 -24.20 11.73
N GLU A 271 9.98 -24.69 12.40
CA GLU A 271 9.56 -24.25 13.72
C GLU A 271 10.10 -25.21 14.79
N ASP A 272 9.77 -26.50 14.68
CA ASP A 272 10.11 -27.51 15.70
C ASP A 272 11.62 -27.63 15.94
N PHE A 273 12.47 -27.54 14.91
CA PHE A 273 13.93 -27.61 15.13
C PHE A 273 14.43 -26.41 15.93
N GLN A 274 13.84 -25.23 15.75
CA GLN A 274 14.25 -24.00 16.45
C GLN A 274 13.83 -24.06 17.90
N GLU A 275 12.61 -24.53 18.16
CA GLU A 275 12.12 -24.79 19.50
C GLU A 275 13.03 -25.81 20.20
N ALA A 276 13.25 -26.98 19.60
CA ALA A 276 14.13 -28.02 20.16
C ALA A 276 15.55 -27.52 20.45
N LEU A 277 16.14 -26.67 19.61
CA LEU A 277 17.46 -26.07 19.87
C LEU A 277 17.44 -25.08 21.02
N LYS A 278 16.43 -24.21 21.10
CA LYS A 278 16.30 -23.21 22.17
C LYS A 278 16.17 -23.88 23.53
N GLU A 279 15.33 -24.90 23.56
CA GLU A 279 15.00 -25.77 24.66
C GLU A 279 16.26 -26.56 25.14
N PHE A 280 17.00 -27.16 24.21
CA PHE A 280 18.30 -27.80 24.46
C PHE A 280 19.35 -26.82 25.00
N TYR A 281 19.45 -25.62 24.41
CA TYR A 281 20.36 -24.56 24.89
C TYR A 281 20.03 -24.12 26.32
N SER A 282 18.73 -24.00 26.64
CA SER A 282 18.25 -23.62 27.96
C SER A 282 18.35 -24.73 29.02
N LYS A 283 18.74 -25.94 28.62
CA LYS A 283 18.84 -27.13 29.47
C LYS A 283 17.52 -27.46 30.18
N THR A 284 16.39 -27.28 29.49
CA THR A 284 15.06 -27.58 30.03
C THR A 284 14.75 -29.08 30.09
N TRP A 285 15.45 -29.91 29.31
CA TRP A 285 15.25 -31.36 29.22
C TRP A 285 16.45 -32.15 29.75
N GLY A 286 16.34 -33.49 29.73
CA GLY A 286 17.32 -34.42 30.26
C GLY A 286 18.57 -34.58 29.37
N LYS A 287 19.16 -35.78 29.37
CA LYS A 287 20.40 -36.11 28.64
C LYS A 287 20.12 -36.64 27.22
N GLU A 288 19.08 -36.14 26.57
CA GLU A 288 18.71 -36.57 25.21
C GLU A 288 19.67 -36.00 24.17
N ASN A 289 19.92 -36.77 23.11
CA ASN A 289 20.57 -36.31 21.87
C ASN A 289 19.50 -35.75 20.92
N LEU A 290 19.90 -34.92 19.96
CA LEU A 290 18.99 -34.30 18.99
C LEU A 290 19.26 -34.77 17.55
N GLU A 291 18.24 -35.30 16.89
CA GLU A 291 18.17 -35.45 15.44
C GLU A 291 17.37 -34.28 14.86
N LEU A 292 18.03 -33.39 14.11
CA LEU A 292 17.41 -32.16 13.62
C LEU A 292 17.42 -32.09 12.09
N LEU A 293 16.26 -31.78 11.51
CA LEU A 293 16.13 -31.51 10.09
C LEU A 293 15.47 -30.15 9.86
N CYS A 294 16.08 -29.31 9.01
CA CYS A 294 15.48 -28.01 8.66
C CYS A 294 14.18 -28.16 7.82
N CYS A 295 13.96 -29.31 7.19
CA CYS A 295 12.78 -29.62 6.37
C CYS A 295 12.01 -30.79 6.99
N ASP A 296 10.75 -30.98 6.59
CA ASP A 296 9.92 -32.15 6.93
C ASP A 296 10.44 -33.43 6.25
N GLY A 297 11.61 -33.90 6.68
CA GLY A 297 12.43 -34.87 5.96
C GLY A 297 13.17 -34.28 4.75
N CYS A 298 14.29 -34.92 4.38
CA CYS A 298 15.02 -34.57 3.17
C CYS A 298 14.20 -34.77 1.88
N ILE A 299 13.17 -35.62 1.94
CA ILE A 299 12.19 -35.84 0.86
C ILE A 299 11.38 -34.57 0.51
N MET A 300 11.29 -33.60 1.43
CA MET A 300 10.64 -32.31 1.23
C MET A 300 11.64 -31.16 1.00
N GLY A 301 12.88 -31.49 0.67
CA GLY A 301 13.97 -30.54 0.43
C GLY A 301 13.70 -29.60 -0.75
N PRO A 302 14.28 -28.38 -0.72
CA PRO A 302 14.01 -27.30 -1.69
C PRO A 302 14.54 -27.56 -3.11
N GLY A 303 15.38 -28.57 -3.28
CA GLY A 303 15.93 -29.00 -4.58
C GLY A 303 15.10 -30.08 -5.29
N THR A 304 13.93 -30.43 -4.75
CA THR A 304 12.98 -31.40 -5.36
C THR A 304 12.04 -30.70 -6.35
N THR A 305 11.47 -31.44 -7.30
CA THR A 305 10.45 -30.93 -8.25
C THR A 305 9.14 -31.73 -8.22
N SER A 306 9.15 -32.93 -7.64
CA SER A 306 7.94 -33.76 -7.50
C SER A 306 6.85 -33.03 -6.71
N LEU A 307 5.67 -32.93 -7.33
CA LEU A 307 4.44 -32.34 -6.76
C LEU A 307 3.74 -33.27 -5.76
N SER A 308 4.30 -34.45 -5.50
CA SER A 308 3.73 -35.40 -4.54
C SER A 308 3.72 -34.84 -3.12
N ASN A 309 2.66 -35.13 -2.37
CA ASN A 309 2.55 -34.76 -0.96
C ASN A 309 3.54 -35.55 -0.09
N ARG A 310 3.87 -35.00 1.09
CA ARG A 310 4.81 -35.58 2.07
C ARG A 310 4.62 -37.07 2.30
N PHE A 311 3.42 -37.51 2.68
CA PHE A 311 3.15 -38.91 3.02
C PHE A 311 3.28 -39.87 1.82
N ALA A 312 2.98 -39.39 0.61
CA ALA A 312 3.20 -40.19 -0.60
C ALA A 312 4.70 -40.37 -0.86
N LYS A 313 5.48 -39.30 -0.72
CA LYS A 313 6.95 -39.33 -0.83
C LYS A 313 7.58 -40.29 0.18
N GLU A 314 7.11 -40.25 1.42
CA GLU A 314 7.54 -41.17 2.47
C GLU A 314 7.22 -42.64 2.15
N ALA A 315 6.03 -42.91 1.61
CA ALA A 315 5.64 -44.25 1.19
C ALA A 315 6.52 -44.78 0.04
N PHE A 316 6.90 -43.93 -0.93
CA PHE A 316 7.80 -44.32 -2.02
C PHE A 316 9.17 -44.75 -1.50
N VAL A 317 9.78 -43.96 -0.62
CA VAL A 317 11.07 -44.30 0.01
C VAL A 317 10.94 -45.57 0.84
N THR A 318 9.92 -45.68 1.69
CA THR A 318 9.70 -46.87 2.53
C THR A 318 9.54 -48.14 1.70
N ASN A 319 8.79 -48.08 0.60
CA ASN A 319 8.61 -49.23 -0.29
C ASN A 319 9.89 -49.61 -1.04
N TYR A 320 10.69 -48.63 -1.46
CA TYR A 320 12.01 -48.85 -2.04
C TYR A 320 12.93 -49.57 -1.04
N VAL A 321 13.05 -49.05 0.19
CA VAL A 321 13.87 -49.63 1.25
C VAL A 321 13.43 -51.05 1.57
N LYS A 322 12.13 -51.30 1.78
CA LYS A 322 11.59 -52.65 2.03
C LYS A 322 11.93 -53.66 0.95
N ARG A 323 11.95 -53.24 -0.33
CA ARG A 323 12.34 -54.12 -1.44
C ARG A 323 13.85 -54.36 -1.46
N LYS A 324 14.63 -53.32 -1.22
CA LYS A 324 16.09 -53.37 -1.19
C LYS A 324 16.60 -54.31 -0.10
N LEU A 325 16.11 -54.18 1.13
CA LEU A 325 16.51 -55.01 2.27
C LEU A 325 16.14 -56.50 2.13
N LYS A 326 15.19 -56.85 1.27
CA LYS A 326 14.86 -58.25 0.98
C LYS A 326 15.92 -58.95 0.11
N ASN A 327 16.66 -58.18 -0.67
CA ASN A 327 17.58 -58.69 -1.68
C ASN A 327 19.05 -58.33 -1.38
N ILE A 328 19.33 -57.73 -0.23
CA ILE A 328 20.68 -57.33 0.15
C ILE A 328 21.46 -58.55 0.66
N ASP A 329 22.71 -58.66 0.24
CA ASP A 329 23.67 -59.57 0.84
C ASP A 329 24.22 -58.93 2.13
N TRP A 330 23.75 -59.42 3.28
CA TRP A 330 24.12 -58.87 4.58
C TRP A 330 25.57 -59.17 4.96
N GLU A 331 26.14 -60.28 4.48
CA GLU A 331 27.52 -60.64 4.76
C GLU A 331 28.46 -59.71 3.98
N GLU A 332 28.17 -59.48 2.69
CA GLU A 332 28.91 -58.49 1.89
C GLU A 332 28.76 -57.07 2.46
N TRP A 333 27.55 -56.69 2.87
CA TRP A 333 27.30 -55.38 3.48
C TRP A 333 28.11 -55.19 4.77
N GLU A 334 28.10 -56.17 5.68
CA GLU A 334 28.82 -56.10 6.96
C GLU A 334 30.33 -56.06 6.75
N ASN A 335 30.85 -56.87 5.82
CA ASN A 335 32.26 -56.85 5.44
C ASN A 335 32.70 -55.48 4.91
N ASN A 336 31.92 -54.89 4.00
CA ASN A 336 32.18 -53.55 3.47
C ASN A 336 32.11 -52.49 4.59
N LEU A 337 31.09 -52.55 5.45
CA LEU A 337 30.91 -51.61 6.55
C LEU A 337 32.13 -51.63 7.48
N ASN A 338 32.52 -52.82 7.95
CA ASN A 338 33.66 -52.97 8.85
C ASN A 338 34.97 -52.48 8.21
N TYR A 339 35.24 -52.88 6.96
CA TYR A 339 36.42 -52.46 6.22
C TYR A 339 36.53 -50.92 6.13
N TRP A 340 35.45 -50.26 5.71
CA TRP A 340 35.46 -48.81 5.54
C TRP A 340 35.44 -48.05 6.86
N MET A 341 34.81 -48.58 7.92
CA MET A 341 34.87 -47.99 9.26
C MET A 341 36.27 -48.03 9.88
N GLU A 342 37.10 -49.02 9.52
CA GLU A 342 38.49 -49.13 10.00
C GLU A 342 39.46 -48.30 9.15
N THR A 343 39.17 -48.15 7.86
CA THR A 343 40.09 -47.53 6.89
C THR A 343 39.86 -46.03 6.72
N LEU A 344 38.61 -45.55 6.84
CA LEU A 344 38.28 -44.15 6.63
C LEU A 344 38.24 -43.36 7.92
N ASP A 345 38.88 -42.19 7.89
CA ASP A 345 38.56 -41.13 8.82
C ASP A 345 37.24 -40.48 8.39
N LEU A 346 36.24 -40.50 9.27
CA LEU A 346 34.94 -39.84 9.08
C LEU A 346 34.80 -38.57 9.94
N SER A 347 35.84 -38.19 10.69
CA SER A 347 35.80 -37.06 11.61
C SER A 347 35.72 -35.72 10.87
N VAL A 348 35.10 -34.75 11.55
CA VAL A 348 34.99 -33.34 11.13
C VAL A 348 35.04 -32.46 12.37
N GLU A 349 35.73 -31.33 12.25
CA GLU A 349 35.75 -30.28 13.25
C GLU A 349 34.83 -29.12 12.86
N TYR A 350 34.10 -28.58 13.84
CA TYR A 350 33.24 -27.41 13.66
C TYR A 350 33.76 -26.25 14.50
N TYR A 351 33.80 -25.06 13.89
CA TYR A 351 34.20 -23.83 14.58
C TYR A 351 33.04 -22.84 14.62
N PRO A 352 32.79 -22.15 15.76
CA PRO A 352 31.73 -21.18 15.86
C PRO A 352 31.93 -20.04 14.86
N SER A 353 30.83 -19.50 14.33
CA SER A 353 30.83 -18.41 13.36
C SER A 353 29.67 -17.46 13.70
N PRO A 354 29.70 -16.83 14.89
CA PRO A 354 28.58 -16.05 15.40
C PRO A 354 28.23 -14.90 14.47
N ILE A 355 26.94 -14.61 14.35
CA ILE A 355 26.49 -13.35 13.73
C ILE A 355 26.68 -12.20 14.71
N GLU A 356 27.15 -11.05 14.23
CA GLU A 356 27.06 -9.82 15.01
C GLU A 356 25.58 -9.43 15.13
N ASP A 357 25.05 -9.49 16.35
CA ASP A 357 23.69 -9.08 16.64
C ASP A 357 23.72 -7.94 17.66
N LEU A 358 23.55 -6.71 17.17
CA LEU A 358 23.33 -5.56 18.04
C LEU A 358 22.01 -5.77 18.78
N ILE A 359 22.00 -5.63 20.10
CA ILE A 359 20.78 -5.65 20.91
C ILE A 359 20.39 -4.18 21.12
N PRO A 360 19.34 -3.67 20.45
CA PRO A 360 18.89 -2.30 20.67
C PRO A 360 18.44 -2.10 22.11
N SER A 361 18.60 -0.88 22.61
CA SER A 361 18.07 -0.48 23.91
C SER A 361 16.54 -0.48 23.90
N GLU A 362 15.93 -0.61 25.08
CA GLU A 362 14.46 -0.59 25.17
C GLU A 362 13.84 0.75 24.76
N GLU A 363 14.59 1.84 24.89
CA GLU A 363 14.16 3.16 24.44
C GLU A 363 14.05 3.23 22.91
N GLU A 364 15.01 2.65 22.19
CA GLU A 364 14.99 2.55 20.72
C GLU A 364 13.86 1.63 20.23
N ILE A 365 13.61 0.51 20.91
CA ILE A 365 12.49 -0.38 20.56
C ILE A 365 11.17 0.37 20.77
N ARG A 366 11.03 1.10 21.87
CA ARG A 366 9.82 1.85 22.19
C ARG A 366 9.55 2.96 21.18
N SER A 367 10.57 3.67 20.73
CA SER A 367 10.40 4.76 19.76
C SER A 367 9.83 4.25 18.42
N VAL A 368 10.36 3.13 17.91
CA VAL A 368 9.85 2.50 16.68
C VAL A 368 8.44 1.92 16.88
N LEU A 369 8.13 1.35 18.04
CA LEU A 369 6.77 0.88 18.33
C LEU A 369 5.76 2.04 18.31
N ILE A 370 6.11 3.18 18.89
CA ILE A 370 5.27 4.39 18.86
C ILE A 370 5.09 4.88 17.42
N GLU A 371 6.15 4.88 16.60
CA GLU A 371 6.06 5.22 15.18
C GLU A 371 5.09 4.30 14.42
N LEU A 372 5.06 3.01 14.76
CA LEU A 372 4.12 2.02 14.23
C LEU A 372 2.69 2.15 14.80
N GLY A 373 2.41 3.19 15.60
CA GLY A 373 1.11 3.40 16.23
C GLY A 373 0.86 2.56 17.48
N LYS A 374 1.89 1.95 18.07
CA LYS A 374 1.78 1.07 19.25
C LYS A 374 2.28 1.79 20.49
N SER A 375 1.38 2.47 21.17
CA SER A 375 1.70 3.30 22.32
C SER A 375 1.60 2.52 23.64
N THR A 376 0.77 1.47 23.68
CA THR A 376 0.60 0.60 24.85
C THR A 376 0.89 -0.87 24.51
N PRO A 377 1.14 -1.74 25.51
CA PRO A 377 1.33 -3.18 25.27
C PRO A 377 0.14 -3.85 24.56
N GLU A 378 -1.08 -3.34 24.76
CA GLU A 378 -2.30 -3.86 24.11
C GLU A 378 -2.31 -3.62 22.60
N ASP A 379 -1.60 -2.59 22.11
CA ASP A 379 -1.44 -2.32 20.68
C ASP A 379 -0.45 -3.30 20.00
N GLU A 380 0.33 -4.05 20.78
CA GLU A 380 1.28 -5.05 20.29
C GLU A 380 0.56 -6.35 19.89
N LEU A 381 -0.19 -6.31 18.79
CA LEU A 381 -1.04 -7.43 18.31
C LEU A 381 -0.30 -8.76 18.07
N ASN A 382 1.00 -8.71 17.81
CA ASN A 382 1.86 -9.89 17.56
C ASN A 382 1.28 -10.85 16.51
N CYS A 383 0.66 -10.31 15.45
CA CYS A 383 -0.12 -11.09 14.48
C CYS A 383 0.72 -11.85 13.42
N GLY A 384 2.05 -11.65 13.37
CA GLY A 384 2.91 -12.37 12.43
C GLY A 384 2.90 -11.87 10.97
N ALA A 385 1.98 -10.97 10.59
CA ALA A 385 1.73 -10.60 9.19
C ALA A 385 2.98 -10.02 8.50
N CYS A 386 3.76 -9.22 9.22
CA CYS A 386 4.96 -8.55 8.71
C CYS A 386 6.16 -9.48 8.49
N GLY A 387 6.17 -10.72 9.00
CA GLY A 387 7.38 -11.56 8.96
C GLY A 387 7.92 -11.98 10.31
N TYR A 388 7.53 -11.30 11.38
CA TYR A 388 8.09 -11.42 12.72
C TYR A 388 7.02 -11.86 13.72
N ASN A 389 7.40 -12.70 14.69
CA ASN A 389 6.42 -13.31 15.61
C ASN A 389 5.87 -12.30 16.60
N THR A 390 6.66 -11.27 16.94
CA THR A 390 6.23 -10.19 17.82
C THR A 390 6.46 -8.82 17.19
N CYS A 391 5.69 -7.83 17.64
CA CYS A 391 5.86 -6.43 17.24
C CYS A 391 7.25 -5.91 17.64
N ARG A 392 7.77 -6.39 18.77
CA ARG A 392 9.12 -6.06 19.27
C ARG A 392 10.20 -6.62 18.36
N GLU A 393 10.08 -7.88 17.90
CA GLU A 393 11.00 -8.45 16.90
C GLU A 393 11.01 -7.64 15.59
N HIS A 394 9.83 -7.18 15.13
CA HIS A 394 9.75 -6.32 13.95
C HIS A 394 10.42 -4.97 14.18
N ALA A 395 10.18 -4.33 15.33
CA ALA A 395 10.83 -3.07 15.70
C ALA A 395 12.37 -3.21 15.76
N ILE A 396 12.87 -4.29 16.39
CA ILE A 396 14.30 -4.62 16.42
C ILE A 396 14.86 -4.79 15.00
N ALA A 397 14.11 -5.44 14.10
CA ALA A 397 14.52 -5.60 12.72
C ALA A 397 14.55 -4.28 11.92
N ILE A 398 13.65 -3.33 12.22
CA ILE A 398 13.66 -1.98 11.64
C ILE A 398 14.91 -1.22 12.10
N ILE A 399 15.22 -1.25 13.41
CA ILE A 399 16.42 -0.61 13.97
C ILE A 399 17.70 -1.17 13.33
N LYS A 400 17.72 -2.47 13.06
CA LYS A 400 18.83 -3.16 12.38
C LYS A 400 18.91 -2.88 10.87
N GLY A 401 17.95 -2.15 10.29
CA GLY A 401 17.88 -1.91 8.84
C GLY A 401 17.58 -3.16 8.02
N ILE A 402 16.91 -4.15 8.62
CA ILE A 402 16.52 -5.43 8.00
C ILE A 402 15.04 -5.41 7.58
N ALA A 403 14.23 -4.57 8.21
CA ALA A 403 12.80 -4.43 7.94
C ALA A 403 12.41 -2.96 7.76
N GLU A 404 11.24 -2.73 7.17
CA GLU A 404 10.64 -1.43 6.95
C GLU A 404 9.33 -1.31 7.76
N THR A 405 8.89 -0.07 8.03
CA THR A 405 7.67 0.20 8.81
C THR A 405 6.42 -0.21 8.04
N GLU A 406 6.45 -0.06 6.71
CA GLU A 406 5.41 -0.43 5.73
C GLU A 406 5.12 -1.94 5.70
N MET A 407 5.97 -2.76 6.33
CA MET A 407 5.69 -4.19 6.51
C MET A 407 4.57 -4.43 7.52
N CYS A 408 4.28 -3.46 8.41
CA CYS A 408 3.21 -3.55 9.38
C CYS A 408 1.86 -3.21 8.72
N LEU A 409 1.02 -4.23 8.52
CA LEU A 409 -0.27 -4.08 7.84
C LEU A 409 -1.22 -3.10 8.56
N PRO A 410 -1.47 -3.20 9.88
CA PRO A 410 -2.32 -2.22 10.59
C PRO A 410 -1.83 -0.79 10.43
N TYR A 411 -0.54 -0.55 10.67
CA TYR A 411 0.09 0.77 10.48
C TYR A 411 -0.11 1.31 9.06
N THR A 412 0.08 0.47 8.05
CA THR A 412 -0.06 0.87 6.64
C THR A 412 -1.51 1.23 6.30
N ILE A 413 -2.49 0.50 6.85
CA ILE A 413 -3.92 0.79 6.67
C ILE A 413 -4.28 2.13 7.33
N ASP A 414 -3.85 2.35 8.57
CA ASP A 414 -4.13 3.59 9.29
C ASP A 414 -3.47 4.79 8.59
N ARG A 415 -2.21 4.62 8.16
CA ARG A 415 -1.49 5.64 7.37
C ARG A 415 -2.22 5.95 6.06
N LEU A 416 -2.76 4.94 5.38
CA LEU A 416 -3.52 5.11 4.16
C LEU A 416 -4.83 5.87 4.41
N HIS A 417 -5.55 5.58 5.51
CA HIS A 417 -6.74 6.34 5.89
C HIS A 417 -6.42 7.81 6.18
N SER A 418 -5.36 8.10 6.95
CA SER A 418 -4.95 9.49 7.22
C SER A 418 -4.59 10.24 5.94
N LEU A 419 -3.84 9.62 5.03
CA LEU A 419 -3.48 10.23 3.74
C LEU A 419 -4.71 10.48 2.86
N LEU A 420 -5.71 9.59 2.88
CA LEU A 420 -6.97 9.80 2.17
C LEU A 420 -7.77 10.98 2.75
N GLU A 421 -7.77 11.14 4.07
CA GLU A 421 -8.42 12.27 4.73
C GLU A 421 -7.75 13.59 4.37
N GLU A 422 -6.42 13.66 4.46
CA GLU A 422 -5.63 14.83 4.04
C GLU A 422 -5.87 15.18 2.56
N LEU A 423 -5.89 14.17 1.69
CA LEU A 423 -6.15 14.35 0.25
C LEU A 423 -7.58 14.86 0.00
N ASN A 424 -8.58 14.39 0.76
CA ASN A 424 -9.95 14.85 0.63
C ASN A 424 -10.11 16.31 1.08
N ILE A 425 -9.46 16.71 2.17
CA ILE A 425 -9.44 18.10 2.64
C ILE A 425 -8.81 18.99 1.56
N SER A 426 -7.63 18.63 1.05
CA SER A 426 -6.94 19.40 0.02
C SER A 426 -7.76 19.52 -1.28
N ASN A 427 -8.41 18.43 -1.72
CA ASN A 427 -9.30 18.46 -2.89
C ASN A 427 -10.52 19.36 -2.69
N LYS A 428 -11.07 19.42 -1.46
CA LYS A 428 -12.19 20.31 -1.15
C LYS A 428 -11.76 21.78 -1.20
N GLU A 429 -10.64 22.12 -0.58
CA GLU A 429 -10.08 23.48 -0.61
C GLU A 429 -9.79 23.93 -2.05
N LEU A 430 -9.23 23.04 -2.88
CA LEU A 430 -8.98 23.31 -4.29
C LEU A 430 -10.28 23.61 -5.06
N ARG A 431 -11.33 22.82 -4.82
CA ARG A 431 -12.65 23.03 -5.45
C ARG A 431 -13.26 24.37 -5.04
N ASP A 432 -13.23 24.70 -3.76
CA ASP A 432 -13.78 25.95 -3.23
C ASP A 432 -13.04 27.16 -3.81
N ALA A 433 -11.70 27.08 -3.92
CA ALA A 433 -10.88 28.11 -4.55
C ALA A 433 -11.19 28.28 -6.05
N GLN A 434 -11.38 27.17 -6.79
CA GLN A 434 -11.77 27.21 -8.19
C GLN A 434 -13.15 27.83 -8.41
N GLU A 435 -14.14 27.52 -7.57
CA GLU A 435 -15.47 28.13 -7.64
C GLU A 435 -15.43 29.64 -7.34
N ALA A 436 -14.63 30.05 -6.35
CA ALA A 436 -14.42 31.46 -6.04
C ALA A 436 -13.79 32.21 -7.22
N LEU A 437 -12.75 31.65 -7.83
CA LEU A 437 -12.10 32.22 -9.01
C LEU A 437 -13.07 32.37 -10.19
N LYS A 438 -13.88 31.34 -10.48
CA LYS A 438 -14.87 31.39 -11.56
C LYS A 438 -15.92 32.50 -11.34
N LYS A 439 -16.35 32.72 -10.09
CA LYS A 439 -17.26 33.82 -9.75
C LYS A 439 -16.59 35.18 -9.96
N THR A 440 -15.34 35.34 -9.52
CA THR A 440 -14.56 36.58 -9.70
C THR A 440 -14.32 36.89 -11.18
N GLU A 441 -13.96 35.89 -11.98
CA GLU A 441 -13.75 36.03 -13.42
C GLU A 441 -15.04 36.49 -14.12
N LYS A 442 -16.18 35.85 -13.83
CA LYS A 442 -17.49 36.24 -14.41
C LYS A 442 -17.84 37.70 -14.09
N LEU A 443 -17.59 38.14 -12.86
CA LEU A 443 -17.84 39.53 -12.44
C LEU A 443 -16.88 40.52 -13.13
N ALA A 444 -15.60 40.17 -13.26
CA ALA A 444 -14.62 41.03 -13.92
C ALA A 444 -14.94 41.25 -15.41
N THR A 445 -15.27 40.17 -16.13
CA THR A 445 -15.67 40.22 -17.54
C THR A 445 -16.94 41.04 -17.73
N MET A 446 -17.93 40.87 -16.86
CA MET A 446 -19.16 41.66 -16.91
C MET A 446 -18.90 43.14 -16.62
N GLY A 447 -17.96 43.44 -15.73
CA GLY A 447 -17.53 44.81 -15.42
C GLY A 447 -16.90 45.54 -16.61
N GLN A 448 -15.96 44.86 -17.30
CA GLN A 448 -15.28 45.42 -18.49
C GLN A 448 -16.25 45.67 -19.65
N LEU A 449 -17.10 44.69 -19.96
CA LEU A 449 -18.08 44.82 -21.05
C LEU A 449 -19.07 45.96 -20.81
N SER A 450 -19.58 46.08 -19.58
CA SER A 450 -20.54 47.12 -19.23
C SER A 450 -19.97 48.54 -19.35
N ALA A 451 -18.69 48.74 -19.01
CA ALA A 451 -18.03 50.04 -19.14
C ALA A 451 -17.86 50.47 -20.61
N GLY A 452 -17.42 49.55 -21.48
CA GLY A 452 -17.27 49.82 -22.91
C GLY A 452 -18.61 50.10 -23.60
N ILE A 453 -19.58 49.21 -23.40
CA ILE A 453 -20.93 49.35 -23.97
C ILE A 453 -21.56 50.68 -23.55
N ALA A 454 -21.38 51.08 -22.30
CA ALA A 454 -22.02 52.28 -21.82
C ALA A 454 -21.43 53.58 -22.39
N HIS A 455 -20.11 53.62 -22.59
CA HIS A 455 -19.49 54.76 -23.26
C HIS A 455 -19.96 54.86 -24.72
N GLU A 456 -20.02 53.73 -25.43
CA GLU A 456 -20.42 53.69 -26.83
C GLU A 456 -21.92 53.97 -27.06
N LEU A 457 -22.80 53.61 -26.11
CA LEU A 457 -24.24 53.91 -26.21
C LEU A 457 -24.61 55.31 -25.72
N ASN A 458 -23.94 55.84 -24.69
CA ASN A 458 -24.25 57.18 -24.20
C ASN A 458 -23.95 58.27 -25.23
N ASN A 459 -22.93 58.07 -26.08
CA ASN A 459 -22.56 59.02 -27.12
C ASN A 459 -23.67 59.26 -28.16
N PRO A 460 -24.18 58.26 -28.89
CA PRO A 460 -25.26 58.45 -29.85
C PRO A 460 -26.57 58.86 -29.18
N LEU A 461 -26.88 58.37 -27.97
CA LEU A 461 -28.05 58.82 -27.21
C LEU A 461 -27.99 60.30 -26.87
N GLY A 462 -26.82 60.81 -26.47
CA GLY A 462 -26.61 62.24 -26.23
C GLY A 462 -26.86 63.08 -27.48
N VAL A 463 -26.41 62.61 -28.65
CA VAL A 463 -26.65 63.27 -29.95
C VAL A 463 -28.15 63.28 -30.28
N ILE A 464 -28.85 62.15 -30.11
CA ILE A 464 -30.29 62.05 -30.36
C ILE A 464 -31.07 63.02 -29.45
N ILE A 465 -30.77 63.03 -28.14
CA ILE A 465 -31.41 63.92 -27.17
C ILE A 465 -31.18 65.38 -27.55
N MET A 466 -29.94 65.75 -27.90
CA MET A 466 -29.58 67.12 -28.28
C MET A 466 -30.37 67.59 -29.50
N TYR A 467 -30.33 66.85 -30.61
CA TYR A 467 -31.05 67.26 -31.83
C TYR A 467 -32.58 67.24 -31.64
N ALA A 468 -33.11 66.27 -30.90
CA ALA A 468 -34.54 66.22 -30.61
C ALA A 468 -34.98 67.42 -29.76
N ASN A 469 -34.18 67.86 -28.79
CA ASN A 469 -34.47 69.07 -28.01
C ASN A 469 -34.38 70.35 -28.86
N ILE A 470 -33.38 70.48 -29.74
CA ILE A 470 -33.28 71.64 -30.66
C ILE A 470 -34.53 71.73 -31.54
N LEU A 471 -34.90 70.61 -32.18
CA LEU A 471 -36.12 70.56 -33.01
C LEU A 471 -37.39 70.82 -32.20
N TYR A 472 -37.42 70.42 -30.93
CA TYR A 472 -38.55 70.65 -30.04
C TYR A 472 -38.70 72.14 -29.70
N GLU A 473 -37.60 72.85 -29.47
CA GLU A 473 -37.57 74.30 -29.23
C GLU A 473 -37.95 75.10 -30.49
N GLU A 474 -37.56 74.63 -31.67
CA GLU A 474 -37.91 75.26 -32.96
C GLU A 474 -39.35 74.98 -33.42
N CYS A 475 -40.04 74.00 -32.82
CA CYS A 475 -41.43 73.67 -33.16
C CYS A 475 -42.45 74.63 -32.52
N PRO A 476 -43.38 75.20 -33.30
CA PRO A 476 -44.52 75.95 -32.77
C PRO A 476 -45.32 75.13 -31.73
N PRO A 477 -45.96 75.77 -30.72
CA PRO A 477 -46.68 75.08 -29.65
C PRO A 477 -47.78 74.13 -30.13
N ASP A 478 -48.41 74.44 -31.27
CA ASP A 478 -49.52 73.67 -31.84
C ASP A 478 -49.08 72.66 -32.92
N ASP A 479 -47.77 72.50 -33.18
CA ASP A 479 -47.28 71.55 -34.19
C ASP A 479 -47.41 70.10 -33.67
N PRO A 480 -48.10 69.20 -34.38
CA PRO A 480 -48.22 67.78 -34.01
C PRO A 480 -46.88 67.10 -33.75
N LYS A 481 -45.80 67.52 -34.43
CA LYS A 481 -44.44 66.95 -34.28
C LYS A 481 -43.85 67.17 -32.90
N ARG A 482 -44.33 68.16 -32.15
CA ARG A 482 -43.85 68.48 -30.80
C ARG A 482 -44.04 67.30 -29.84
N LYS A 483 -45.17 66.58 -29.94
CA LYS A 483 -45.43 65.35 -29.18
C LYS A 483 -44.49 64.21 -29.57
N ASP A 484 -44.19 64.06 -30.86
CA ASP A 484 -43.29 63.02 -31.35
C ASP A 484 -41.84 63.26 -30.84
N LEU A 485 -41.40 64.53 -30.83
CA LEU A 485 -40.07 64.93 -30.32
C LEU A 485 -39.96 64.71 -28.80
N GLU A 486 -40.99 65.06 -28.04
CA GLU A 486 -41.10 64.74 -26.61
C GLU A 486 -40.96 63.23 -26.36
N MET A 487 -41.61 62.42 -27.18
CA MET A 487 -41.53 60.96 -27.08
C MET A 487 -40.12 60.45 -27.37
N ILE A 488 -39.44 60.97 -28.41
CA ILE A 488 -38.05 60.62 -28.76
C ILE A 488 -37.10 60.95 -27.61
N VAL A 489 -37.19 62.16 -27.04
CA VAL A 489 -36.36 62.57 -25.89
C VAL A 489 -36.60 61.64 -24.70
N SER A 490 -37.87 61.34 -24.39
CA SER A 490 -38.22 60.45 -23.28
C SER A 490 -37.62 59.04 -23.44
N GLN A 491 -37.63 58.49 -24.66
CA GLN A 491 -37.10 57.14 -24.91
C GLN A 491 -35.58 57.13 -24.93
N ALA A 492 -34.94 58.16 -25.48
CA ALA A 492 -33.48 58.26 -25.48
C ALA A 492 -32.92 58.46 -24.06
N GLU A 493 -33.58 59.28 -23.22
CA GLU A 493 -33.26 59.41 -21.80
C GLU A 493 -33.46 58.09 -21.04
N ARG A 494 -34.52 57.35 -21.36
CA ARG A 494 -34.74 56.03 -20.78
C ARG A 494 -33.64 55.04 -21.14
N CYS A 495 -33.19 55.00 -22.39
CA CYS A 495 -32.05 54.20 -22.81
C CYS A 495 -30.77 54.61 -22.04
N ARG A 496 -30.54 55.92 -21.88
CA ARG A 496 -29.40 56.46 -21.13
C ARG A 496 -29.43 56.02 -19.65
N GLN A 497 -30.61 56.00 -19.03
CA GLN A 497 -30.78 55.50 -17.66
C GLN A 497 -30.54 54.00 -17.52
N ILE A 498 -30.99 53.18 -18.48
CA ILE A 498 -30.71 51.74 -18.49
C ILE A 498 -29.20 51.49 -18.57
N VAL A 499 -28.51 52.20 -19.46
CA VAL A 499 -27.06 52.13 -19.63
C VAL A 499 -26.31 52.59 -18.35
N LYS A 500 -26.78 53.66 -17.70
CA LYS A 500 -26.23 54.14 -16.42
C LYS A 500 -26.44 53.13 -15.29
N GLY A 501 -27.59 52.45 -15.26
CA GLY A 501 -27.86 51.36 -14.31
C GLY A 501 -26.91 50.17 -14.49
N LEU A 502 -26.61 49.78 -15.73
CA LEU A 502 -25.63 48.74 -16.06
C LEU A 502 -24.21 49.12 -15.58
N LEU A 503 -23.80 50.38 -15.78
CA LEU A 503 -22.52 50.92 -15.31
C LEU A 503 -22.37 50.88 -13.78
N ASN A 504 -23.40 51.28 -13.05
CA ASN A 504 -23.38 51.30 -11.58
C ASN A 504 -23.27 49.89 -10.99
N PHE A 505 -23.80 48.87 -11.69
CA PHE A 505 -23.63 47.47 -11.30
C PHE A 505 -22.20 46.96 -11.55
N ALA A 506 -21.56 47.45 -12.61
CA ALA A 506 -20.23 47.03 -13.06
C ALA A 506 -19.07 47.71 -12.33
N ARG A 507 -19.26 48.91 -11.79
CA ARG A 507 -18.22 49.64 -11.07
C ARG A 507 -18.06 49.11 -9.65
N LYS A 508 -16.82 48.80 -9.26
CA LYS A 508 -16.41 48.74 -7.86
C LYS A 508 -16.47 50.16 -7.27
N ASN A 509 -17.64 50.61 -6.85
CA ASN A 509 -17.73 51.81 -6.01
C ASN A 509 -17.40 51.39 -4.57
N GLN A 510 -16.32 51.93 -4.02
CA GLN A 510 -16.06 51.83 -2.58
C GLN A 510 -17.16 52.61 -1.84
N VAL A 511 -17.73 52.01 -0.81
CA VAL A 511 -18.74 52.63 0.04
C VAL A 511 -18.08 53.75 0.85
N VAL A 512 -18.56 54.98 0.71
CA VAL A 512 -18.08 56.11 1.52
C VAL A 512 -18.99 56.25 2.73
N TYR A 513 -18.55 55.73 3.88
CA TYR A 513 -19.37 55.72 5.08
C TYR A 513 -19.42 57.10 5.74
N GLU A 514 -20.64 57.62 5.91
CA GLU A 514 -20.92 58.86 6.61
C GLU A 514 -21.98 58.63 7.69
N LYS A 515 -21.95 59.47 8.73
CA LYS A 515 -22.89 59.42 9.85
C LYS A 515 -24.12 60.27 9.49
N ILE A 516 -25.31 59.67 9.50
CA ILE A 516 -26.57 60.37 9.22
C ILE A 516 -27.66 59.92 10.19
N ASN A 517 -28.47 60.86 10.67
CA ASN A 517 -29.71 60.54 11.36
C ASN A 517 -30.70 59.90 10.37
N ILE A 518 -31.28 58.76 10.73
CA ILE A 518 -32.11 57.97 9.81
C ILE A 518 -33.44 58.66 9.47
N GLN A 519 -34.01 59.45 10.38
CA GLN A 519 -35.16 60.28 10.06
C GLN A 519 -34.82 61.27 8.94
N ASN A 520 -33.66 61.95 9.02
CA ASN A 520 -33.20 62.85 7.95
C ASN A 520 -32.99 62.12 6.61
N LEU A 521 -32.53 60.86 6.63
CA LEU A 521 -32.39 60.04 5.42
C LEU A 521 -33.76 59.73 4.80
N PHE A 522 -34.74 59.34 5.62
CA PHE A 522 -36.11 59.09 5.16
C PHE A 522 -36.74 60.36 4.60
N ASP A 523 -36.58 61.51 5.26
CA ASP A 523 -37.10 62.79 4.77
C ASP A 523 -36.48 63.17 3.42
N LYS A 524 -35.17 62.98 3.25
CA LYS A 524 -34.48 63.17 1.96
C LYS A 524 -35.01 62.24 0.87
N ALA A 525 -35.24 60.96 1.20
CA ALA A 525 -35.75 59.98 0.25
C ALA A 525 -37.18 60.31 -0.19
N ILE A 526 -38.06 60.64 0.76
CA ILE A 526 -39.45 61.05 0.51
C ILE A 526 -39.49 62.29 -0.39
N ASN A 527 -38.69 63.31 -0.09
CA ASN A 527 -38.65 64.55 -0.86
C ASN A 527 -38.09 64.39 -2.29
N SER A 528 -37.37 63.30 -2.55
CA SER A 528 -36.78 63.03 -3.87
C SER A 528 -37.71 62.25 -4.82
N VAL A 529 -38.90 61.83 -4.35
CA VAL A 529 -39.88 61.07 -5.12
C VAL A 529 -41.21 61.82 -5.16
N ILE A 530 -41.89 61.79 -6.31
CA ILE A 530 -43.23 62.38 -6.45
C ILE A 530 -44.25 61.39 -5.91
N ILE A 531 -44.84 61.70 -4.75
CA ILE A 531 -45.85 60.85 -4.10
C ILE A 531 -47.25 61.33 -4.54
N PRO A 532 -48.10 60.46 -5.12
CA PRO A 532 -49.48 60.81 -5.46
C PRO A 532 -50.32 61.15 -4.22
N GLU A 533 -51.28 62.09 -4.35
CA GLU A 533 -52.13 62.55 -3.23
C GLU A 533 -52.93 61.43 -2.54
N HIS A 534 -53.16 60.30 -3.22
CA HIS A 534 -53.88 59.15 -2.67
C HIS A 534 -53.01 58.18 -1.87
N ILE A 535 -51.69 58.43 -1.77
CA ILE A 535 -50.74 57.60 -1.01
C ILE A 535 -50.26 58.38 0.21
N THR A 536 -50.40 57.79 1.39
CA THR A 536 -49.87 58.36 2.64
C THR A 536 -48.56 57.67 3.00
N VAL A 537 -47.50 58.44 3.23
CA VAL A 537 -46.20 57.90 3.70
C VAL A 537 -46.03 58.23 5.17
N LYS A 538 -45.74 57.22 5.99
CA LYS A 538 -45.47 57.35 7.42
C LYS A 538 -44.05 56.89 7.74
N THR A 539 -43.39 57.60 8.64
CA THR A 539 -42.06 57.22 9.14
C THR A 539 -42.14 56.89 10.61
N LYS A 540 -41.44 55.83 11.02
CA LYS A 540 -41.30 55.44 12.42
C LYS A 540 -39.85 55.04 12.70
N VAL A 541 -39.13 55.91 13.38
CA VAL A 541 -37.72 55.68 13.74
C VAL A 541 -37.62 55.56 15.26
N ASP A 542 -37.04 54.45 15.74
CA ASP A 542 -36.92 54.14 17.17
C ASP A 542 -35.46 53.75 17.54
N PRO A 543 -34.75 54.54 18.38
CA PRO A 543 -35.16 55.84 18.91
C PRO A 543 -35.16 56.94 17.82
N PRO A 544 -35.88 58.07 18.00
CA PRO A 544 -35.99 59.13 16.97
C PRO A 544 -34.65 59.73 16.51
N ASP A 545 -33.62 59.66 17.35
CA ASP A 545 -32.26 60.13 17.08
C ASP A 545 -31.34 59.03 16.51
N LEU A 546 -31.88 57.89 16.09
CA LEU A 546 -31.12 56.78 15.50
C LEU A 546 -30.20 57.24 14.36
N GLU A 547 -28.91 56.96 14.51
CA GLU A 547 -27.89 57.26 13.51
C GLU A 547 -27.45 55.99 12.77
N GLY A 548 -27.28 56.10 11.46
CA GLY A 548 -26.63 55.11 10.61
C GLY A 548 -25.24 55.55 10.20
N TYR A 549 -24.35 54.57 10.03
CA TYR A 549 -23.05 54.76 9.39
C TYR A 549 -23.10 54.06 8.03
N ILE A 550 -23.38 54.82 6.98
CA ILE A 550 -23.74 54.34 5.64
C ILE A 550 -23.29 55.32 4.56
N ASP A 551 -23.21 54.88 3.31
CA ASP A 551 -23.09 55.80 2.17
C ASP A 551 -24.45 56.42 1.86
N ILE A 552 -24.54 57.73 2.10
CA ILE A 552 -25.79 58.48 2.04
C ILE A 552 -26.37 58.46 0.63
N GLU A 553 -25.56 58.64 -0.42
CA GLU A 553 -26.06 58.68 -1.80
C GLU A 553 -26.55 57.31 -2.25
N GLN A 554 -25.80 56.25 -1.95
CA GLN A 554 -26.19 54.89 -2.30
C GLN A 554 -27.43 54.45 -1.53
N MET A 555 -27.49 54.69 -0.22
CA MET A 555 -28.67 54.32 0.56
C MET A 555 -29.90 55.16 0.22
N LEU A 556 -29.73 56.44 -0.15
CA LEU A 556 -30.80 57.25 -0.71
C LEU A 556 -31.35 56.59 -1.97
N GLN A 557 -30.49 56.21 -2.91
CA GLN A 557 -30.88 55.51 -4.14
C GLN A 557 -31.61 54.18 -3.86
N ALA A 558 -31.16 53.41 -2.87
CA ALA A 558 -31.81 52.16 -2.49
C ALA A 558 -33.23 52.41 -1.95
N ILE A 559 -33.39 53.37 -1.04
CA ILE A 559 -34.68 53.70 -0.42
C ILE A 559 -35.64 54.30 -1.45
N THR A 560 -35.18 55.21 -2.31
CA THR A 560 -36.03 55.81 -3.36
C THR A 560 -36.51 54.77 -4.37
N ASN A 561 -35.67 53.79 -4.72
CA ASN A 561 -36.07 52.68 -5.58
C ASN A 561 -37.16 51.81 -4.93
N LEU A 562 -37.06 51.57 -3.62
CA LEU A 562 -38.09 50.83 -2.88
C LEU A 562 -39.39 51.62 -2.81
N ILE A 563 -39.33 52.92 -2.46
CA ILE A 563 -40.51 53.81 -2.43
C ILE A 563 -41.19 53.85 -3.81
N GLN A 564 -40.43 54.01 -4.90
CA GLN A 564 -41.00 54.05 -6.25
C GLN A 564 -41.65 52.71 -6.63
N ASN A 565 -41.04 51.59 -6.26
CA ASN A 565 -41.66 50.28 -6.46
C ASN A 565 -42.95 50.11 -5.64
N SER A 566 -42.99 50.62 -4.42
CA SER A 566 -44.19 50.62 -3.57
C SER A 566 -45.30 51.48 -4.17
N ILE A 567 -45.00 52.68 -4.68
CA ILE A 567 -45.96 53.55 -5.40
C ILE A 567 -46.55 52.81 -6.59
N ASP A 568 -45.69 52.17 -7.39
CA ASP A 568 -46.11 51.43 -8.58
C ASP A 568 -46.97 50.20 -8.23
N ALA A 569 -46.69 49.54 -7.10
CA ALA A 569 -47.44 48.39 -6.62
C ALA A 569 -48.83 48.76 -6.05
N ILE A 570 -48.97 49.95 -5.47
CA ILE A 570 -50.25 50.49 -4.98
C ILE A 570 -51.15 50.93 -6.14
N GLY A 571 -50.56 51.54 -7.18
CA GLY A 571 -51.28 52.04 -8.34
C GLY A 571 -52.24 53.19 -7.96
N ASN A 572 -53.49 53.13 -8.43
CA ASN A 572 -54.49 54.21 -8.24
C ASN A 572 -55.38 54.04 -6.98
N LYS A 573 -55.09 53.06 -6.13
CA LYS A 573 -55.87 52.80 -4.90
C LYS A 573 -55.35 53.66 -3.75
N LYS A 574 -56.20 53.97 -2.77
CA LYS A 574 -55.72 54.56 -1.50
C LYS A 574 -54.65 53.65 -0.90
N GLY A 575 -53.46 54.18 -0.74
CA GLY A 575 -52.28 53.41 -0.35
C GLY A 575 -51.58 53.97 0.86
N GLU A 576 -50.83 53.11 1.52
CA GLU A 576 -49.99 53.46 2.65
C GLU A 576 -48.60 52.85 2.46
N ILE A 577 -47.57 53.68 2.63
CA ILE A 577 -46.17 53.26 2.68
C ILE A 577 -45.64 53.59 4.08
N ILE A 578 -45.03 52.62 4.75
CA ILE A 578 -44.48 52.80 6.09
C ILE A 578 -42.97 52.52 6.04
N LEU A 579 -42.17 53.52 6.39
CA LEU A 579 -40.73 53.39 6.57
C LEU A 579 -40.45 53.27 8.07
N GLU A 580 -39.88 52.14 8.48
CA GLU A 580 -39.49 51.93 9.87
C GLU A 580 -37.98 51.74 9.99
N ALA A 581 -37.37 52.28 11.04
CA ALA A 581 -35.98 52.01 11.36
C ALA A 581 -35.78 51.79 12.86
N GLN A 582 -34.98 50.78 13.20
CA GLN A 582 -34.61 50.47 14.57
C GLN A 582 -33.23 49.79 14.63
N THR A 583 -32.64 49.76 15.81
CA THR A 583 -31.45 48.92 16.06
C THR A 583 -31.90 47.51 16.47
N LYS A 584 -31.41 46.49 15.79
CA LYS A 584 -31.66 45.08 16.11
C LYS A 584 -30.37 44.27 16.02
N ASP A 585 -29.95 43.63 17.11
CA ASP A 585 -28.80 42.71 17.15
C ASP A 585 -27.49 43.28 16.54
N ASN A 586 -27.16 44.55 16.82
CA ASN A 586 -26.04 45.33 16.22
C ASN A 586 -26.18 45.66 14.72
N TYR A 587 -27.39 45.55 14.16
CA TYR A 587 -27.71 46.03 12.83
C TYR A 587 -28.62 47.25 12.90
N LEU A 588 -28.40 48.19 11.98
CA LEU A 588 -29.41 49.14 11.56
C LEU A 588 -30.42 48.37 10.70
N ALA A 589 -31.61 48.14 11.26
CA ALA A 589 -32.71 47.47 10.60
C ALA A 589 -33.68 48.52 10.03
N ILE A 590 -33.74 48.64 8.71
CA ILE A 590 -34.68 49.49 7.98
C ILE A 590 -35.73 48.58 7.35
N SER A 591 -37.00 48.95 7.43
CA SER A 591 -38.07 48.27 6.69
C SER A 591 -38.91 49.24 5.87
N VAL A 592 -39.30 48.80 4.68
CA VAL A 592 -40.19 49.52 3.76
C VAL A 592 -41.39 48.63 3.52
N TYR A 593 -42.54 49.03 4.05
CA TYR A 593 -43.82 48.35 3.90
C TYR A 593 -44.72 49.12 2.93
N ASP A 594 -45.45 48.39 2.08
CA ASP A 594 -46.56 48.90 1.30
C ASP A 594 -47.77 47.96 1.34
N ASN A 595 -48.97 48.51 1.21
CA ASN A 595 -50.22 47.77 1.06
C ASN A 595 -50.65 47.58 -0.41
N GLY A 596 -49.67 47.45 -1.30
CA GLY A 596 -49.89 47.26 -2.73
C GLY A 596 -50.40 45.86 -3.09
N VAL A 597 -50.28 45.49 -4.37
CA VAL A 597 -50.74 44.20 -4.90
C VAL A 597 -49.94 42.98 -4.40
N GLY A 598 -48.79 43.19 -3.76
CA GLY A 598 -47.88 42.13 -3.33
C GLY A 598 -47.08 41.48 -4.47
N VAL A 599 -46.17 40.59 -4.10
CA VAL A 599 -45.31 39.80 -4.99
C VAL A 599 -45.71 38.32 -4.89
N PRO A 600 -46.04 37.63 -6.01
CA PRO A 600 -46.34 36.21 -5.99
C PRO A 600 -45.16 35.33 -5.54
N ASP A 601 -45.45 34.22 -4.86
CA ASP A 601 -44.42 33.29 -4.35
C ASP A 601 -43.45 32.77 -5.43
N SER A 602 -43.95 32.59 -6.67
CA SER A 602 -43.13 32.16 -7.82
C SER A 602 -42.02 33.13 -8.20
N ASP A 603 -42.20 34.41 -7.86
CA ASP A 603 -41.37 35.50 -8.32
C ASP A 603 -40.41 35.99 -7.23
N LEU A 604 -40.66 35.67 -5.94
CA LEU A 604 -39.83 36.07 -4.80
C LEU A 604 -38.35 35.70 -4.95
N SER A 605 -38.05 34.55 -5.55
CA SER A 605 -36.67 34.11 -5.79
C SER A 605 -35.95 34.90 -6.90
N LYS A 606 -36.70 35.59 -7.77
CA LYS A 606 -36.21 36.26 -8.98
C LYS A 606 -36.22 37.78 -8.89
N ILE A 607 -36.89 38.39 -7.90
CA ILE A 607 -37.07 39.85 -7.84
C ILE A 607 -35.75 40.66 -7.77
N PHE A 608 -34.66 40.03 -7.33
CA PHE A 608 -33.34 40.65 -7.29
C PHE A 608 -32.46 40.33 -8.51
N GLU A 609 -32.93 39.48 -9.43
CA GLU A 609 -32.23 39.21 -10.68
C GLU A 609 -32.28 40.45 -11.60
N PRO A 610 -31.15 40.84 -12.22
CA PRO A 610 -31.13 41.95 -13.17
C PRO A 610 -32.10 41.73 -14.32
N PHE A 611 -32.80 42.79 -14.73
CA PHE A 611 -33.80 42.81 -15.83
C PHE A 611 -35.11 42.07 -15.55
N PHE A 612 -35.26 41.44 -14.39
CA PHE A 612 -36.54 40.87 -13.99
C PHE A 612 -37.55 41.99 -13.70
N THR A 613 -38.70 41.97 -14.37
CA THR A 613 -39.79 42.91 -14.11
C THR A 613 -41.15 42.28 -14.42
N THR A 614 -42.13 42.55 -13.55
CA THR A 614 -43.53 42.17 -13.74
C THR A 614 -44.34 43.28 -14.44
N LYS A 615 -43.70 44.40 -14.79
CA LYS A 615 -44.35 45.56 -15.42
C LYS A 615 -44.48 45.36 -16.94
N PRO A 616 -45.51 45.95 -17.60
CA PRO A 616 -45.65 45.90 -19.06
C PRO A 616 -44.40 46.43 -19.78
N VAL A 617 -44.13 45.88 -20.97
CA VAL A 617 -43.03 46.29 -21.84
C VAL A 617 -43.07 47.80 -22.01
N GLY A 618 -42.04 48.50 -21.52
CA GLY A 618 -41.98 49.97 -21.56
C GLY A 618 -42.03 50.67 -20.20
N LYS A 619 -42.52 50.02 -19.13
CA LYS A 619 -42.77 50.67 -17.82
C LYS A 619 -41.82 50.25 -16.70
N GLY A 620 -40.92 49.30 -16.94
CA GLY A 620 -39.92 48.86 -15.97
C GLY A 620 -38.59 48.52 -16.64
N THR A 621 -37.47 48.87 -16.00
CA THR A 621 -36.12 48.49 -16.45
C THR A 621 -35.66 47.15 -15.86
N GLY A 622 -36.34 46.66 -14.81
CA GLY A 622 -35.93 45.47 -14.06
C GLY A 622 -34.60 45.60 -13.31
N LEU A 623 -34.06 46.82 -13.20
CA LEU A 623 -32.77 47.07 -12.56
C LEU A 623 -32.89 47.64 -11.14
N GLY A 624 -34.06 48.16 -10.75
CA GLY A 624 -34.25 48.85 -9.47
C GLY A 624 -33.94 47.97 -8.25
N LEU A 625 -34.60 46.81 -8.13
CA LEU A 625 -34.39 45.89 -7.00
C LEU A 625 -33.01 45.21 -7.04
N ALA A 626 -32.49 44.89 -8.23
CA ALA A 626 -31.11 44.40 -8.39
C ALA A 626 -30.07 45.43 -7.90
N THR A 627 -30.34 46.73 -8.11
CA THR A 627 -29.51 47.83 -7.61
C THR A 627 -29.59 47.93 -6.09
N VAL A 628 -30.79 47.82 -5.51
CA VAL A 628 -30.99 47.76 -4.04
C VAL A 628 -30.19 46.61 -3.44
N TYR A 629 -30.28 45.41 -4.04
CA TYR A 629 -29.52 44.24 -3.59
C TYR A 629 -28.00 44.50 -3.64
N GLY A 630 -27.51 45.07 -4.74
CA GLY A 630 -26.09 45.41 -4.89
C GLY A 630 -25.60 46.40 -3.84
N ILE A 631 -26.34 47.50 -3.61
CA ILE A 631 -26.02 48.52 -2.61
C ILE A 631 -25.92 47.90 -1.21
N ILE A 632 -26.91 47.09 -0.83
CA ILE A 632 -26.95 46.48 0.50
C ILE A 632 -25.79 45.49 0.69
N LYS A 633 -25.44 44.72 -0.36
CA LYS A 633 -24.27 43.83 -0.32
C LYS A 633 -22.95 44.58 -0.22
N MET A 634 -22.79 45.72 -0.90
CA MET A 634 -21.60 46.57 -0.77
C MET A 634 -21.45 47.11 0.66
N HIS A 635 -22.56 47.38 1.34
CA HIS A 635 -22.58 47.78 2.76
C HIS A 635 -22.41 46.59 3.73
N ARG A 636 -22.04 45.40 3.24
CA ARG A 636 -21.96 44.14 4.01
C ARG A 636 -23.28 43.76 4.70
N GLY A 637 -24.40 44.25 4.17
CA GLY A 637 -25.73 44.04 4.71
C GLY A 637 -26.49 42.86 4.10
N LYS A 638 -27.70 42.67 4.60
CA LYS A 638 -28.67 41.66 4.13
C LYS A 638 -30.01 42.33 3.81
N ILE A 639 -30.66 41.90 2.73
CA ILE A 639 -32.04 42.26 2.41
C ILE A 639 -32.91 41.01 2.38
N GLU A 640 -34.10 41.11 2.95
CA GLU A 640 -35.15 40.09 2.94
C GLU A 640 -36.47 40.73 2.49
N VAL A 641 -37.37 39.91 1.97
CA VAL A 641 -38.70 40.34 1.54
C VAL A 641 -39.75 39.41 2.12
N GLU A 642 -40.84 40.00 2.60
CA GLU A 642 -42.06 39.33 3.01
C GLU A 642 -43.20 39.94 2.21
N SER A 643 -44.04 39.13 1.57
CA SER A 643 -45.12 39.66 0.73
C SER A 643 -46.29 38.71 0.67
N ASN A 644 -47.50 39.25 0.54
CA ASN A 644 -48.70 38.50 0.21
C ASN A 644 -49.35 39.10 -1.04
N ALA A 645 -49.41 38.33 -2.12
CA ALA A 645 -50.11 38.69 -3.35
C ALA A 645 -51.48 38.01 -3.52
N ASP A 646 -51.89 37.15 -2.56
CA ASP A 646 -53.13 36.40 -2.61
C ASP A 646 -54.18 37.03 -1.68
N PRO A 647 -55.22 37.71 -2.24
CA PRO A 647 -56.27 38.31 -1.43
C PRO A 647 -57.08 37.31 -0.59
N SER A 648 -57.02 36.01 -0.92
CA SER A 648 -57.71 34.97 -0.15
C SER A 648 -57.00 34.60 1.16
N LYS A 649 -55.69 34.87 1.26
CA LYS A 649 -54.86 34.56 2.44
C LYS A 649 -54.72 35.73 3.41
N GLY A 650 -55.25 36.91 3.07
CA GLY A 650 -55.17 38.12 3.88
C GLY A 650 -55.05 39.39 3.04
N PRO A 651 -54.83 40.55 3.66
CA PRO A 651 -54.54 41.79 2.91
C PRO A 651 -53.28 41.61 2.07
N THR A 652 -53.25 42.20 0.87
CA THR A 652 -52.06 42.19 0.03
C THR A 652 -51.07 43.25 0.50
N TYR A 653 -49.78 42.89 0.54
CA TYR A 653 -48.72 43.79 0.99
C TYR A 653 -47.33 43.32 0.55
N THR A 654 -46.35 44.21 0.62
CA THR A 654 -44.92 43.88 0.50
C THR A 654 -44.16 44.58 1.62
N LYS A 655 -43.25 43.88 2.29
CA LYS A 655 -42.34 44.44 3.29
C LYS A 655 -40.92 44.00 2.99
N PHE A 656 -40.05 44.95 2.70
CA PHE A 656 -38.62 44.72 2.59
C PHE A 656 -37.95 45.00 3.94
N TYR A 657 -37.04 44.12 4.35
CA TYR A 657 -36.20 44.29 5.53
C TYR A 657 -34.74 44.42 5.11
N ILE A 658 -34.08 45.49 5.52
CA ILE A 658 -32.68 45.79 5.24
C ILE A 658 -31.92 45.80 6.56
N PHE A 659 -30.86 45.01 6.66
CA PHE A 659 -29.99 44.94 7.83
C PHE A 659 -28.58 45.39 7.44
N ILE A 660 -28.14 46.52 7.98
CA ILE A 660 -26.79 47.04 7.78
C ILE A 660 -25.99 46.93 9.10
N PRO A 661 -24.82 46.27 9.13
CA PRO A 661 -24.04 46.12 10.36
C PRO A 661 -23.56 47.49 10.88
N GLN A 662 -23.87 47.80 12.14
CA GLN A 662 -23.38 49.00 12.82
C GLN A 662 -22.07 48.66 13.56
N SER A 663 -20.99 48.46 12.83
CA SER A 663 -19.66 48.26 13.42
C SER A 663 -18.64 49.19 12.78
N LYS A 664 -17.95 49.99 13.61
CA LYS A 664 -16.63 50.53 13.29
C LYS A 664 -15.63 49.37 13.27
N ASN A 665 -15.41 48.74 12.12
CA ASN A 665 -14.20 47.93 11.84
C ASN A 665 -13.99 47.73 10.33
#